data_AF-A0A957GAJ2-F1
#
_entry.id   AF-A0A957GAJ2-F1
#
_cell.length_a   1.000
_cell.length_b   1.000
_cell.length_c   1.000
_cell.angle_alpha   90.00
_cell.angle_beta   90.00
_cell.angle_gamma   90.00
#
_symmetry.space_group_name_H-M   'P 1'
#
loop_
_entity.id
_entity.type
_entity.pdbx_description
1 polymer ?
#
loop_
_entity_poly.entity_id
_entity_poly.type
_entity_poly.pdbx_seq_one_letter_code
_entity_poly.pdbx_strand_id
1 'polypeptide(L)'
;MPLDTGQILHNRYRVVKLIGQGGFGAVYRAWDTSLDLPCALKENMDTSDEAQRQFRREAAMLARLRHPNLPRVIDHFLIPGRGQYLVMDFIEGQSLAALLSQRAQPLGEAEVLPWIAQVCDALQYLHSRTPPIIHRDVKPQNIIITPEGQAMLVDFGISKVYDPTLQTTVGARAVTPGFSPPEQYGAGTTDPRTDIYALGATLYMLLTGQSPPESVQRMVGSVEMPPPRQVNPAVTATVEQAILRATEVTTGRRFQSVAELRAALAGQPPVQEEKATVVLAETTPAGTMAELTAEPPPTPATVTARQTPGRGRWWLWLVPLLLVLAVAVVVLITRRSPVVEVIEQPIAEEPAVEEPPAEEPPAEEPPAEEPAALPFAGQALRLQIPWSSDDPRLPVLQELLAGFFEPTGAEWALANYDDYEEFQRVLEEGIPAGEGPDIFLTTTDRTGSMVDNGLIVPLSRWFNQSYLYDNFEPAAAQSMIYQGDIWGIPISQEAIAIYFNWDLVSDEMFPGDVGDFAGLLTVATEYHAANPERFLLCNPALGVDASEAYHAAPIYFGFGGPEDPGYVDEEGNVYLDTPERIAAGYWLAEFSQVSPPEASYEDCLDGFLEGRYAAIWGGPWLLPSLWEANIPYGIVPFGRPMVGVSTWVLSPNALERGNRELAA
;
A
#
# COMPACT_ATOMS: atom_id res chain seq x y z
N MET A 1 29.46 -20.92 -2.94
CA MET A 1 30.07 -21.44 -4.20
C MET A 1 29.13 -22.48 -4.78
N PRO A 2 28.97 -22.57 -6.10
CA PRO A 2 28.15 -23.62 -6.73
C PRO A 2 28.73 -25.02 -6.46
N LEU A 3 27.89 -26.05 -6.52
CA LEU A 3 28.28 -27.45 -6.29
C LEU A 3 29.21 -27.97 -7.40
N ASP A 4 30.21 -28.75 -7.00
CA ASP A 4 31.18 -29.33 -7.94
C ASP A 4 30.58 -30.48 -8.76
N THR A 5 30.98 -30.58 -10.03
CA THR A 5 30.60 -31.72 -10.87
C THR A 5 31.22 -33.01 -10.31
N GLY A 6 30.38 -34.03 -10.10
CA GLY A 6 30.75 -35.29 -9.46
C GLY A 6 30.53 -35.32 -7.94
N GLN A 7 30.24 -34.19 -7.30
CA GLN A 7 29.90 -34.14 -5.86
C GLN A 7 28.63 -34.95 -5.58
N ILE A 8 28.67 -35.78 -4.53
CA ILE A 8 27.51 -36.58 -4.09
C ILE A 8 26.91 -35.92 -2.85
N LEU A 9 25.65 -35.52 -2.94
CA LEU A 9 24.86 -34.98 -1.83
C LEU A 9 23.89 -36.01 -1.28
N HIS A 10 23.61 -35.91 0.03
CA HIS A 10 22.74 -36.82 0.78
C HIS A 10 23.04 -38.32 0.53
N ASN A 11 24.31 -38.64 0.26
CA ASN A 11 24.81 -39.98 -0.10
C ASN A 11 24.06 -40.66 -1.29
N ARG A 12 23.38 -39.87 -2.14
CA ARG A 12 22.48 -40.37 -3.20
C ARG A 12 22.52 -39.55 -4.48
N TYR A 13 22.57 -38.22 -4.40
CA TYR A 13 22.41 -37.34 -5.56
C TYR A 13 23.76 -36.82 -6.05
N ARG A 14 24.23 -37.37 -7.18
CA ARG A 14 25.50 -36.97 -7.79
C ARG A 14 25.29 -35.81 -8.76
N VAL A 15 25.88 -34.66 -8.50
CA VAL A 15 25.83 -33.47 -9.37
C VAL A 15 26.51 -33.79 -10.71
N VAL A 16 25.82 -33.53 -11.82
CA VAL A 16 26.30 -33.80 -13.19
C VAL A 16 26.63 -32.50 -13.92
N LYS A 17 25.79 -31.47 -13.79
CA LYS A 17 25.99 -30.16 -14.45
C LYS A 17 25.13 -29.08 -13.80
N LEU A 18 25.65 -27.86 -13.66
CA LEU A 18 24.82 -26.68 -13.42
C LEU A 18 23.90 -26.41 -14.63
N ILE A 19 22.60 -26.25 -14.39
CA ILE A 19 21.59 -25.88 -15.40
C ILE A 19 21.38 -24.36 -15.40
N GLY A 20 21.23 -23.76 -14.22
CA GLY A 20 21.04 -22.33 -14.04
C GLY A 20 21.34 -21.88 -12.61
N GLN A 21 21.67 -20.60 -12.44
CA GLN A 21 22.01 -19.99 -11.15
C GLN A 21 21.38 -18.60 -11.05
N GLY A 22 20.84 -18.26 -9.88
CA GLY A 22 20.24 -16.96 -9.58
C GLY A 22 20.63 -16.48 -8.17
N GLY A 23 19.99 -15.39 -7.71
CA GLY A 23 20.35 -14.74 -6.43
C GLY A 23 20.14 -15.60 -5.17
N PHE A 24 19.18 -16.53 -5.19
CA PHE A 24 18.81 -17.35 -4.03
C PHE A 24 19.24 -18.81 -4.11
N GLY A 25 19.88 -19.22 -5.21
CA GLY A 25 20.06 -20.64 -5.46
C GLY A 25 20.54 -21.02 -6.84
N ALA A 26 20.62 -22.32 -7.05
CA ALA A 26 21.09 -22.93 -8.30
C ALA A 26 20.33 -24.22 -8.59
N VAL A 27 20.08 -24.49 -9.87
CA VAL A 27 19.45 -25.72 -10.34
C VAL A 27 20.51 -26.54 -11.08
N TYR A 28 20.68 -27.79 -10.68
CA TYR A 28 21.66 -28.71 -11.24
C TYR A 28 20.96 -29.93 -11.86
N ARG A 29 21.48 -30.42 -12.98
CA ARG A 29 21.25 -31.80 -13.40
C ARG A 29 22.05 -32.67 -12.45
N ALA A 30 21.37 -33.60 -11.80
CA ALA A 30 21.97 -34.60 -10.93
C ALA A 30 21.57 -36.01 -11.39
N TRP A 31 22.21 -37.01 -10.80
CA TRP A 31 21.93 -38.42 -10.99
C TRP A 31 21.58 -39.03 -9.63
N ASP A 32 20.38 -39.59 -9.51
CA ASP A 32 19.99 -40.38 -8.36
C ASP A 32 20.67 -41.75 -8.44
N THR A 33 21.68 -41.97 -7.61
CA THR A 33 22.45 -43.23 -7.59
C THR A 33 21.69 -44.42 -7.00
N SER A 34 20.53 -44.19 -6.37
CA SER A 34 19.68 -45.26 -5.83
C SER A 34 18.60 -45.72 -6.83
N LEU A 35 18.10 -44.81 -7.66
CA LEU A 35 17.12 -45.10 -8.71
C LEU A 35 17.75 -45.29 -10.11
N ASP A 36 19.01 -44.91 -10.27
CA ASP A 36 19.76 -44.85 -11.54
C ASP A 36 19.06 -43.99 -12.62
N LEU A 37 18.57 -42.82 -12.22
CA LEU A 37 17.80 -41.90 -13.05
C LEU A 37 18.31 -40.45 -12.94
N PRO A 38 18.16 -39.64 -14.01
CA PRO A 38 18.44 -38.20 -13.94
C PRO A 38 17.38 -37.48 -13.10
N CYS A 39 17.81 -36.53 -12.28
CA CYS A 39 16.93 -35.66 -11.48
C CYS A 39 17.41 -34.21 -11.56
N ALA A 40 16.49 -33.27 -11.36
CA ALA A 40 16.82 -31.86 -11.15
C ALA A 40 16.96 -31.63 -9.63
N LEU A 41 18.07 -30.99 -9.25
CA LEU A 41 18.37 -30.62 -7.87
C LEU A 41 18.35 -29.09 -7.77
N LYS A 42 17.36 -28.52 -7.09
CA LYS A 42 17.28 -27.08 -6.78
C LYS A 42 17.85 -26.83 -5.39
N GLU A 43 18.90 -26.02 -5.32
CA GLU A 43 19.55 -25.52 -4.11
C GLU A 43 18.95 -24.16 -3.75
N ASN A 44 18.58 -23.97 -2.48
CA ASN A 44 18.28 -22.67 -1.87
C ASN A 44 19.33 -22.40 -0.79
N MET A 45 19.98 -21.24 -0.84
CA MET A 45 21.10 -20.89 0.06
C MET A 45 20.66 -20.27 1.39
N ASP A 46 19.36 -20.03 1.61
CA ASP A 46 18.86 -19.57 2.90
C ASP A 46 19.05 -20.65 3.99
N THR A 47 19.71 -20.28 5.08
CA THR A 47 19.98 -21.15 6.22
C THR A 47 19.17 -20.81 7.48
N SER A 48 18.33 -19.77 7.45
CA SER A 48 17.52 -19.36 8.61
C SER A 48 16.56 -20.49 9.03
N ASP A 49 16.33 -20.62 10.35
CA ASP A 49 15.42 -21.65 10.86
C ASP A 49 13.96 -21.43 10.42
N GLU A 50 13.60 -20.18 10.12
CA GLU A 50 12.35 -19.72 9.50
C GLU A 50 12.17 -20.33 8.11
N ALA A 51 13.05 -19.96 7.16
CA ALA A 51 13.03 -20.46 5.80
C ALA A 51 13.14 -21.99 5.74
N GLN A 52 13.89 -22.61 6.67
CA GLN A 52 13.94 -24.06 6.77
C GLN A 52 12.61 -24.70 7.20
N ARG A 53 11.84 -24.10 8.11
CA ARG A 53 10.51 -24.59 8.51
C ARG A 53 9.54 -24.44 7.33
N GLN A 54 9.55 -23.28 6.70
CA GLN A 54 8.70 -22.94 5.56
C GLN A 54 8.96 -23.87 4.37
N PHE A 55 10.21 -23.99 3.92
CA PHE A 55 10.59 -24.88 2.82
C PHE A 55 10.24 -26.34 3.08
N ARG A 56 10.34 -26.85 4.32
CA ARG A 56 9.88 -28.22 4.63
C ARG A 56 8.36 -28.36 4.48
N ARG A 57 7.57 -27.36 4.89
CA ARG A 57 6.11 -27.34 4.70
C ARG A 57 5.77 -27.32 3.20
N GLU A 58 6.41 -26.45 2.43
CA GLU A 58 6.17 -26.31 0.99
C GLU A 58 6.65 -27.54 0.20
N ALA A 59 7.86 -28.05 0.46
CA ALA A 59 8.37 -29.28 -0.16
C ALA A 59 7.45 -30.48 0.13
N ALA A 60 6.91 -30.60 1.36
CA ALA A 60 5.95 -31.64 1.71
C ALA A 60 4.58 -31.48 1.00
N MET A 61 4.16 -30.24 0.70
CA MET A 61 2.98 -29.95 -0.11
C MET A 61 3.21 -30.36 -1.58
N LEU A 62 4.33 -29.92 -2.16
CA LEU A 62 4.70 -30.20 -3.55
C LEU A 62 4.96 -31.69 -3.81
N ALA A 63 5.53 -32.41 -2.83
CA ALA A 63 5.73 -33.86 -2.89
C ALA A 63 4.42 -34.65 -3.08
N ARG A 64 3.25 -34.05 -2.77
CA ARG A 64 1.91 -34.65 -2.98
C ARG A 64 1.32 -34.34 -4.36
N LEU A 65 1.87 -33.39 -5.12
CA LEU A 65 1.33 -32.97 -6.41
C LEU A 65 1.60 -34.01 -7.50
N ARG A 66 0.58 -34.39 -8.26
CA ARG A 66 0.66 -35.34 -9.36
C ARG A 66 -0.21 -34.83 -10.51
N HIS A 67 0.43 -34.33 -11.56
CA HIS A 67 -0.20 -33.86 -12.78
C HIS A 67 0.73 -34.21 -13.96
N PRO A 68 0.22 -34.62 -15.14
CA PRO A 68 1.07 -34.96 -16.28
C PRO A 68 2.01 -33.81 -16.69
N ASN A 69 1.53 -32.56 -16.61
CA ASN A 69 2.27 -31.36 -17.05
C ASN A 69 3.08 -30.65 -15.95
N LEU A 70 3.37 -31.33 -14.82
CA LEU A 70 4.22 -30.83 -13.74
C LEU A 70 5.31 -31.85 -13.37
N PRO A 71 6.54 -31.43 -13.04
CA PRO A 71 7.56 -32.33 -12.51
C PRO A 71 7.15 -32.82 -11.12
N ARG A 72 7.36 -34.11 -10.84
CA ARG A 72 7.13 -34.64 -9.48
C ARG A 72 8.31 -34.27 -8.60
N VAL A 73 8.04 -33.77 -7.41
CA VAL A 73 9.05 -33.70 -6.34
C VAL A 73 9.30 -35.12 -5.82
N ILE A 74 10.57 -35.51 -5.84
CA ILE A 74 11.08 -36.85 -5.48
C ILE A 74 11.50 -36.87 -4.01
N ASP A 75 12.19 -35.84 -3.55
CA ASP A 75 12.83 -35.79 -2.23
C ASP A 75 13.14 -34.33 -1.82
N HIS A 76 13.41 -34.10 -0.53
CA HIS A 76 13.94 -32.83 -0.04
C HIS A 76 14.84 -33.07 1.17
N PHE A 77 15.95 -32.32 1.28
CA PHE A 77 16.89 -32.46 2.40
C PHE A 77 17.60 -31.14 2.71
N LEU A 78 18.13 -31.04 3.94
CA LEU A 78 18.98 -29.95 4.40
C LEU A 78 20.44 -30.41 4.45
N ILE A 79 21.37 -29.53 4.15
CA ILE A 79 22.77 -29.68 4.57
C ILE A 79 23.10 -28.52 5.54
N PRO A 80 23.39 -28.82 6.84
CA PRO A 80 23.73 -27.79 7.82
C PRO A 80 24.86 -26.87 7.35
N GLY A 81 24.66 -25.56 7.50
CA GLY A 81 25.64 -24.55 7.07
C GLY A 81 25.83 -24.41 5.55
N ARG A 82 24.98 -25.03 4.72
CA ARG A 82 24.95 -24.84 3.26
C ARG A 82 23.61 -24.35 2.74
N GLY A 83 22.51 -24.92 3.24
CA GLY A 83 21.16 -24.61 2.76
C GLY A 83 20.34 -25.85 2.46
N GLN A 84 19.33 -25.66 1.61
CA GLN A 84 18.16 -26.52 1.46
C GLN A 84 18.08 -27.03 0.03
N TYR A 85 17.68 -28.28 -0.15
CA TYR A 85 17.73 -28.95 -1.45
C TYR A 85 16.40 -29.64 -1.77
N LEU A 86 15.87 -29.36 -2.96
CA LEU A 86 14.67 -29.98 -3.51
C LEU A 86 15.06 -30.84 -4.71
N VAL A 87 14.67 -32.11 -4.70
CA VAL A 87 14.89 -33.05 -5.81
C VAL A 87 13.59 -33.26 -6.55
N MET A 88 13.60 -33.11 -7.87
CA MET A 88 12.43 -33.30 -8.73
C MET A 88 12.81 -34.03 -10.02
N ASP A 89 11.82 -34.48 -10.79
CA ASP A 89 12.03 -35.06 -12.12
C ASP A 89 12.88 -34.11 -13.00
N PHE A 90 13.92 -34.63 -13.66
CA PHE A 90 14.61 -33.88 -14.70
C PHE A 90 13.81 -33.98 -16.00
N ILE A 91 13.27 -32.86 -16.47
CA ILE A 91 12.53 -32.81 -17.72
C ILE A 91 13.51 -32.61 -18.88
N GLU A 92 13.65 -33.62 -19.73
CA GLU A 92 14.37 -33.47 -21.01
C GLU A 92 13.50 -32.72 -22.02
N GLY A 93 14.10 -31.83 -22.81
CA GLY A 93 13.38 -30.98 -23.76
C GLY A 93 14.05 -29.63 -24.00
N GLN A 94 13.30 -28.69 -24.57
CA GLN A 94 13.70 -27.29 -24.75
C GLN A 94 12.68 -26.36 -24.10
N SER A 95 13.12 -25.30 -23.41
CA SER A 95 12.19 -24.27 -22.94
C SER A 95 11.63 -23.46 -24.11
N LEU A 96 10.42 -22.92 -23.97
CA LEU A 96 9.82 -22.05 -24.98
C LEU A 96 10.67 -20.80 -25.26
N ALA A 97 11.39 -20.29 -24.25
CA ALA A 97 12.39 -19.24 -24.42
C ALA A 97 13.56 -19.68 -25.34
N ALA A 98 14.06 -20.91 -25.17
CA ALA A 98 15.12 -21.46 -26.02
C ALA A 98 14.62 -21.72 -27.44
N LEU A 99 13.38 -22.22 -27.60
CA LEU A 99 12.75 -22.46 -28.89
C LEU A 99 12.55 -21.15 -29.68
N LEU A 100 12.03 -20.11 -29.02
CA LEU A 100 11.86 -18.77 -29.59
C LEU A 100 13.22 -18.18 -30.02
N SER A 101 14.24 -18.27 -29.14
CA SER A 101 15.60 -17.80 -29.41
C SER A 101 16.26 -18.56 -30.57
N GLN A 102 16.09 -19.88 -30.65
CA GLN A 102 16.66 -20.72 -31.71
C GLN A 102 16.06 -20.42 -33.08
N ARG A 103 14.75 -20.13 -33.13
CA ARG A 103 14.03 -19.83 -34.37
C ARG A 103 14.19 -18.38 -34.84
N ALA A 104 14.53 -17.46 -33.93
CA ALA A 104 14.68 -16.03 -34.19
C ALA A 104 13.45 -15.38 -34.86
N GLN A 105 12.26 -15.93 -34.62
CA GLN A 105 10.98 -15.46 -35.13
C GLN A 105 9.87 -15.87 -34.15
N PRO A 106 8.72 -15.16 -34.10
CA PRO A 106 7.58 -15.56 -33.28
C PRO A 106 7.05 -16.96 -33.62
N LEU A 107 6.44 -17.61 -32.64
CA LEU A 107 5.79 -18.91 -32.80
C LEU A 107 4.36 -18.74 -33.32
N GLY A 108 3.83 -19.75 -34.02
CA GLY A 108 2.47 -19.72 -34.56
C GLY A 108 1.42 -20.15 -33.54
N GLU A 109 0.22 -19.56 -33.57
CA GLU A 109 -0.88 -19.92 -32.65
C GLU A 109 -1.21 -21.42 -32.66
N ALA A 110 -1.24 -22.04 -33.84
CA ALA A 110 -1.53 -23.47 -34.00
C ALA A 110 -0.50 -24.40 -33.30
N GLU A 111 0.70 -23.90 -33.00
CA GLU A 111 1.75 -24.60 -32.26
C GLU A 111 1.73 -24.23 -30.77
N VAL A 112 1.53 -22.95 -30.45
CA VAL A 112 1.56 -22.43 -29.07
C VAL A 112 0.31 -22.82 -28.27
N LEU A 113 -0.89 -22.68 -28.83
CA LEU A 113 -2.14 -22.89 -28.09
C LEU A 113 -2.30 -24.31 -27.51
N PRO A 114 -1.91 -25.40 -28.20
CA PRO A 114 -1.91 -26.75 -27.61
C PRO A 114 -0.99 -26.92 -26.39
N TRP A 115 0.15 -26.21 -26.35
CA TRP A 115 1.04 -26.21 -25.19
C TRP A 115 0.50 -25.34 -24.06
N ILE A 116 -0.04 -24.16 -24.37
CA ILE A 116 -0.65 -23.27 -23.39
C ILE A 116 -1.88 -23.91 -22.75
N ALA A 117 -2.69 -24.68 -23.50
CA ALA A 117 -3.79 -25.46 -22.94
C ALA A 117 -3.33 -26.49 -21.88
N GLN A 118 -2.17 -27.13 -22.08
CA GLN A 118 -1.56 -28.05 -21.11
C GLN A 118 -1.01 -27.31 -19.87
N VAL A 119 -0.51 -26.09 -20.04
CA VAL A 119 -0.12 -25.20 -18.93
C VAL A 119 -1.35 -24.73 -18.18
N CYS A 120 -2.47 -24.44 -18.85
CA CYS A 120 -3.75 -24.17 -18.22
C CYS A 120 -4.25 -25.37 -17.38
N ASP A 121 -4.12 -26.60 -17.87
CA ASP A 121 -4.45 -27.81 -17.08
C ASP A 121 -3.57 -27.92 -15.82
N ALA A 122 -2.27 -27.64 -15.93
CA ALA A 122 -1.36 -27.62 -14.80
C ALA A 122 -1.72 -26.54 -13.75
N LEU A 123 -1.96 -25.30 -14.20
CA LEU A 123 -2.34 -24.20 -13.31
C LEU A 123 -3.70 -24.44 -12.66
N GLN A 124 -4.70 -24.90 -13.40
CA GLN A 124 -6.01 -25.28 -12.86
C GLN A 124 -5.91 -26.38 -11.79
N TYR A 125 -4.98 -27.33 -11.96
CA TYR A 125 -4.68 -28.33 -10.93
C TYR A 125 -4.06 -27.72 -9.67
N LEU A 126 -3.16 -26.74 -9.79
CA LEU A 126 -2.54 -26.04 -8.66
C LEU A 126 -3.54 -25.11 -7.93
N HIS A 127 -4.32 -24.34 -8.68
CA HIS A 127 -5.32 -23.41 -8.15
C HIS A 127 -6.50 -24.12 -7.46
N SER A 128 -6.75 -25.39 -7.80
CA SER A 128 -7.76 -26.24 -7.15
C SER A 128 -7.24 -27.02 -5.92
N ARG A 129 -6.06 -26.69 -5.39
CA ARG A 129 -5.62 -27.16 -4.08
C ARG A 129 -6.28 -26.32 -2.97
N THR A 130 -6.20 -26.80 -1.73
CA THR A 130 -6.70 -26.08 -0.54
C THR A 130 -5.57 -26.03 0.50
N PRO A 131 -4.97 -24.86 0.77
CA PRO A 131 -5.13 -23.59 0.03
C PRO A 131 -4.65 -23.69 -1.44
N PRO A 132 -5.09 -22.78 -2.34
CA PRO A 132 -4.62 -22.73 -3.72
C PRO A 132 -3.10 -22.56 -3.80
N ILE A 133 -2.45 -23.29 -4.71
CA ILE A 133 -1.01 -23.14 -4.96
C ILE A 133 -0.81 -22.20 -6.15
N ILE A 134 -0.13 -21.07 -5.93
CA ILE A 134 0.17 -20.09 -6.99
C ILE A 134 1.60 -20.34 -7.47
N HIS A 135 1.82 -20.40 -8.79
CA HIS A 135 3.13 -20.71 -9.36
C HIS A 135 4.12 -19.54 -9.24
N ARG A 136 3.64 -18.29 -9.35
CA ARG A 136 4.38 -17.03 -9.12
C ARG A 136 5.59 -16.79 -10.05
N ASP A 137 5.76 -17.60 -11.09
CA ASP A 137 6.88 -17.50 -12.04
C ASP A 137 6.59 -18.18 -13.39
N VAL A 138 5.37 -18.00 -13.92
CA VAL A 138 5.02 -18.52 -15.26
C VAL A 138 5.70 -17.65 -16.32
N LYS A 139 6.61 -18.23 -17.10
CA LYS A 139 7.36 -17.53 -18.16
C LYS A 139 7.89 -18.53 -19.21
N PRO A 140 8.26 -18.09 -20.42
CA PRO A 140 8.77 -18.97 -21.48
C PRO A 140 10.00 -19.83 -21.08
N GLN A 141 10.80 -19.40 -20.11
CA GLN A 141 11.94 -20.17 -19.58
C GLN A 141 11.48 -21.38 -18.77
N ASN A 142 10.33 -21.28 -18.11
CA ASN A 142 9.79 -22.25 -17.15
C ASN A 142 8.75 -23.20 -17.78
N ILE A 143 8.57 -23.15 -19.10
CA ILE A 143 7.73 -24.11 -19.84
C ILE A 143 8.63 -24.88 -20.80
N ILE A 144 8.85 -26.17 -20.51
CA ILE A 144 9.69 -27.07 -21.31
C ILE A 144 8.82 -27.93 -22.22
N ILE A 145 9.14 -27.94 -23.51
CA ILE A 145 8.57 -28.86 -24.49
C ILE A 145 9.48 -30.10 -24.56
N THR A 146 8.92 -31.23 -24.18
CA THR A 146 9.55 -32.57 -24.22
C THR A 146 9.75 -33.06 -25.66
N PRO A 147 10.64 -34.04 -25.90
CA PRO A 147 10.78 -34.70 -27.21
C PRO A 147 9.46 -35.27 -27.77
N GLU A 148 8.54 -35.66 -26.89
CA GLU A 148 7.20 -36.17 -27.20
C GLU A 148 6.19 -35.05 -27.56
N GLY A 149 6.58 -33.78 -27.48
CA GLY A 149 5.75 -32.62 -27.79
C GLY A 149 4.83 -32.16 -26.65
N GLN A 150 4.94 -32.77 -25.47
CA GLN A 150 4.19 -32.39 -24.26
C GLN A 150 4.85 -31.19 -23.57
N ALA A 151 4.04 -30.24 -23.11
CA ALA A 151 4.50 -29.09 -22.32
C ALA A 151 4.56 -29.43 -20.82
N MET A 152 5.64 -29.03 -20.17
CA MET A 152 5.88 -29.20 -18.74
C MET A 152 6.13 -27.83 -18.11
N LEU A 153 5.26 -27.43 -17.17
CA LEU A 153 5.49 -26.24 -16.36
C LEU A 153 6.44 -26.63 -15.21
N VAL A 154 7.61 -26.01 -15.16
CA VAL A 154 8.71 -26.32 -14.22
C VAL A 154 9.06 -25.10 -13.37
N ASP A 155 9.87 -25.35 -12.33
CA ASP A 155 10.42 -24.33 -11.43
C ASP A 155 9.37 -23.46 -10.71
N PHE A 156 8.60 -24.11 -9.83
CA PHE A 156 7.72 -23.44 -8.87
C PHE A 156 8.47 -22.31 -8.11
N GLY A 157 7.78 -21.17 -7.90
CA GLY A 157 8.26 -19.99 -7.16
C GLY A 157 8.44 -20.16 -5.64
N ILE A 158 8.85 -21.34 -5.18
CA ILE A 158 9.07 -21.73 -3.77
C ILE A 158 10.12 -20.84 -3.11
N SER A 159 11.17 -20.47 -3.86
CA SER A 159 12.22 -19.55 -3.43
C SER A 159 11.82 -18.08 -3.51
N LYS A 160 10.52 -17.78 -3.64
CA LYS A 160 9.93 -16.44 -3.78
C LYS A 160 8.76 -16.23 -2.81
N VAL A 161 8.54 -17.12 -1.84
CA VAL A 161 7.47 -16.92 -0.87
C VAL A 161 7.91 -15.82 0.09
N TYR A 162 7.14 -14.74 0.08
CA TYR A 162 7.32 -13.58 0.95
C TYR A 162 7.19 -14.01 2.41
N ASP A 163 8.21 -13.69 3.20
CA ASP A 163 8.16 -13.73 4.65
C ASP A 163 7.87 -12.28 5.12
N PRO A 164 6.72 -12.00 5.74
CA PRO A 164 6.37 -10.65 6.19
C PRO A 164 7.30 -10.10 7.28
N THR A 165 8.06 -10.97 7.96
CA THR A 165 8.91 -10.60 9.10
C THR A 165 10.35 -10.30 8.71
N LEU A 166 10.81 -10.78 7.55
CA LEU A 166 12.18 -10.58 7.08
C LEU A 166 12.36 -9.24 6.34
N GLN A 167 12.51 -8.16 7.11
CA GLN A 167 12.94 -6.84 6.64
C GLN A 167 14.41 -6.85 6.14
N THR A 168 14.70 -7.57 5.05
CA THR A 168 16.02 -7.53 4.38
C THR A 168 15.88 -7.53 2.86
N THR A 169 16.97 -7.18 2.17
CA THR A 169 17.14 -6.90 0.72
C THR A 169 16.86 -8.08 -0.24
N VAL A 170 16.08 -9.06 0.22
CA VAL A 170 15.74 -10.33 -0.42
C VAL A 170 14.40 -10.24 -1.16
N GLY A 171 13.37 -9.60 -0.58
CA GLY A 171 12.01 -9.53 -1.14
C GLY A 171 11.95 -8.95 -2.57
N ALA A 172 12.76 -7.92 -2.86
CA ALA A 172 12.79 -7.22 -4.14
C ALA A 172 13.23 -8.06 -5.35
N ARG A 173 13.75 -9.29 -5.15
CA ARG A 173 14.26 -10.16 -6.22
C ARG A 173 13.34 -11.34 -6.56
N ALA A 174 12.12 -11.36 -6.02
CA ALA A 174 11.09 -12.35 -6.33
C ALA A 174 10.40 -12.14 -7.71
N VAL A 175 10.73 -11.07 -8.42
CA VAL A 175 9.93 -10.56 -9.55
C VAL A 175 10.61 -10.84 -10.89
N THR A 176 9.84 -11.13 -11.95
CA THR A 176 10.36 -11.28 -13.31
C THR A 176 9.82 -10.16 -14.21
N PRO A 177 10.63 -9.15 -14.61
CA PRO A 177 10.23 -8.07 -15.50
C PRO A 177 9.36 -8.49 -16.69
N GLY A 178 8.22 -7.81 -16.86
CA GLY A 178 7.23 -8.05 -17.93
C GLY A 178 6.31 -9.26 -17.71
N PHE A 179 6.74 -10.29 -16.97
CA PHE A 179 5.94 -11.50 -16.72
C PHE A 179 5.22 -11.47 -15.37
N SER A 180 5.83 -10.85 -14.36
CA SER A 180 5.18 -10.59 -13.09
C SER A 180 4.15 -9.45 -13.22
N PRO A 181 2.94 -9.59 -12.66
CA PRO A 181 1.97 -8.51 -12.51
C PRO A 181 2.27 -7.62 -11.29
N PRO A 182 1.60 -6.45 -11.13
CA PRO A 182 1.95 -5.46 -10.12
C PRO A 182 1.86 -5.98 -8.69
N GLU A 183 0.93 -6.89 -8.38
CA GLU A 183 0.84 -7.48 -7.04
C GLU A 183 2.12 -8.24 -6.63
N GLN A 184 2.89 -8.78 -7.57
CA GLN A 184 4.19 -9.41 -7.25
C GLN A 184 5.31 -8.39 -6.95
N TYR A 185 5.14 -7.12 -7.31
CA TYR A 185 6.06 -6.03 -6.96
C TYR A 185 5.72 -5.40 -5.59
N GLY A 186 4.76 -5.97 -4.84
CA GLY A 186 4.31 -5.46 -3.54
C GLY A 186 3.01 -4.65 -3.58
N ALA A 187 2.35 -4.52 -4.75
CA ALA A 187 1.09 -3.78 -4.89
C ALA A 187 -0.17 -4.60 -4.54
N GLY A 188 -0.05 -5.72 -3.81
CA GLY A 188 -1.18 -6.55 -3.38
C GLY A 188 -0.82 -8.03 -3.15
N THR A 189 -1.82 -8.84 -2.80
CA THR A 189 -1.65 -10.29 -2.58
C THR A 189 -1.66 -11.09 -3.89
N THR A 190 -0.77 -12.09 -4.01
CA THR A 190 -0.77 -13.01 -5.15
C THR A 190 -1.86 -14.06 -5.05
N ASP A 191 -2.61 -14.29 -6.13
CA ASP A 191 -3.70 -15.27 -6.19
C ASP A 191 -3.70 -16.01 -7.57
N PRO A 192 -4.69 -16.86 -7.92
CA PRO A 192 -4.74 -17.52 -9.23
C PRO A 192 -4.61 -16.59 -10.45
N ARG A 193 -5.06 -15.33 -10.32
CA ARG A 193 -5.06 -14.26 -11.33
C ARG A 193 -3.66 -13.67 -11.54
N THR A 194 -2.72 -13.92 -10.63
CA THR A 194 -1.29 -13.65 -10.80
C THR A 194 -0.69 -14.57 -11.89
N ASP A 195 -0.98 -15.87 -11.84
CA ASP A 195 -0.49 -16.81 -12.86
C ASP A 195 -1.20 -16.61 -14.22
N ILE A 196 -2.47 -16.15 -14.22
CA ILE A 196 -3.21 -15.76 -15.43
C ILE A 196 -2.50 -14.62 -16.17
N TYR A 197 -2.07 -13.57 -15.45
CA TYR A 197 -1.28 -12.48 -16.05
C TYR A 197 0.02 -12.99 -16.64
N ALA A 198 0.76 -13.76 -15.86
CA ALA A 198 2.07 -14.29 -16.26
C ALA A 198 1.97 -15.24 -17.47
N LEU A 199 0.87 -15.99 -17.60
CA LEU A 199 0.56 -16.79 -18.79
C LEU A 199 0.14 -15.92 -20.00
N GLY A 200 -0.58 -14.82 -19.77
CA GLY A 200 -0.87 -13.82 -20.81
C GLY A 200 0.38 -13.13 -21.34
N ALA A 201 1.29 -12.73 -20.45
CA ALA A 201 2.59 -12.16 -20.78
C ALA A 201 3.49 -13.16 -21.52
N THR A 202 3.44 -14.44 -21.11
CA THR A 202 4.06 -15.57 -21.83
C THR A 202 3.52 -15.69 -23.25
N LEU A 203 2.20 -15.72 -23.43
CA LEU A 203 1.55 -15.76 -24.74
C LEU A 203 1.96 -14.57 -25.62
N TYR A 204 2.00 -13.35 -25.06
CA TYR A 204 2.45 -12.15 -25.76
C TYR A 204 3.83 -12.37 -26.35
N MET A 205 4.83 -12.71 -25.54
CA MET A 205 6.21 -12.89 -26.00
C MET A 205 6.35 -13.98 -27.07
N LEU A 206 5.62 -15.09 -26.93
CA LEU A 206 5.71 -16.20 -27.89
C LEU A 206 5.13 -15.83 -29.26
N LEU A 207 4.04 -15.05 -29.30
CA LEU A 207 3.34 -14.70 -30.53
C LEU A 207 3.80 -13.39 -31.17
N THR A 208 4.41 -12.46 -30.42
CA THR A 208 4.98 -11.21 -30.96
C THR A 208 6.50 -11.27 -31.13
N GLY A 209 7.19 -12.16 -30.42
CA GLY A 209 8.65 -12.19 -30.32
C GLY A 209 9.24 -11.08 -29.43
N GLN A 210 8.41 -10.24 -28.81
CA GLN A 210 8.82 -9.12 -27.97
C GLN A 210 8.42 -9.37 -26.51
N SER A 211 9.32 -9.06 -25.57
CA SER A 211 8.94 -9.05 -24.15
C SER A 211 7.85 -7.99 -23.92
N PRO A 212 6.77 -8.29 -23.18
CA PRO A 212 5.83 -7.26 -22.76
C PRO A 212 6.52 -6.23 -21.85
N PRO A 213 6.10 -4.95 -21.85
CA PRO A 213 6.60 -3.95 -20.93
C PRO A 213 6.29 -4.31 -19.46
N GLU A 214 7.06 -3.78 -18.51
CA GLU A 214 6.89 -4.12 -17.10
C GLU A 214 5.51 -3.71 -16.57
N SER A 215 4.89 -4.57 -15.76
CA SER A 215 3.53 -4.36 -15.29
C SER A 215 3.39 -3.08 -14.46
N VAL A 216 4.44 -2.71 -13.72
CA VAL A 216 4.49 -1.48 -12.92
C VAL A 216 4.54 -0.23 -13.79
N GLN A 217 5.34 -0.23 -14.86
CA GLN A 217 5.37 0.86 -15.85
C GLN A 217 4.02 1.00 -16.56
N ARG A 218 3.38 -0.13 -16.91
CA ARG A 218 2.03 -0.16 -17.48
C ARG A 218 0.96 0.33 -16.50
N MET A 219 1.13 0.06 -15.20
CA MET A 219 0.18 0.47 -14.15
C MET A 219 0.20 1.98 -13.91
N VAL A 220 1.39 2.60 -13.96
CA VAL A 220 1.55 4.07 -13.86
C VAL A 220 1.37 4.80 -15.20
N GLY A 221 1.00 4.09 -16.27
CA GLY A 221 0.76 4.67 -17.59
C GLY A 221 2.01 5.16 -18.34
N SER A 222 3.23 4.90 -17.85
CA SER A 222 4.47 5.35 -18.51
C SER A 222 4.80 4.57 -19.79
N VAL A 223 4.19 3.41 -19.98
CA VAL A 223 4.29 2.63 -21.22
C VAL A 223 3.00 1.87 -21.52
N GLU A 224 2.49 2.00 -22.73
CA GLU A 224 1.41 1.15 -23.23
C GLU A 224 1.99 -0.16 -23.80
N MET A 225 1.29 -1.28 -23.61
CA MET A 225 1.65 -2.53 -24.30
C MET A 225 1.01 -2.55 -25.69
N PRO A 226 1.79 -2.59 -26.79
CA PRO A 226 1.22 -2.59 -28.14
C PRO A 226 0.32 -3.83 -28.34
N PRO A 227 -0.90 -3.69 -28.88
CA PRO A 227 -1.76 -4.82 -29.20
C PRO A 227 -1.04 -5.91 -30.02
N PRO A 228 -1.16 -7.20 -29.67
CA PRO A 228 -0.48 -8.29 -30.35
C PRO A 228 -0.55 -8.26 -31.88
N ARG A 229 -1.68 -7.85 -32.48
CA ARG A 229 -1.86 -7.81 -33.94
C ARG A 229 -1.23 -6.59 -34.61
N GLN A 230 -0.88 -5.56 -33.85
CA GLN A 230 -0.05 -4.46 -34.33
C GLN A 230 1.41 -4.90 -34.51
N VAL A 231 1.90 -5.82 -33.66
CA VAL A 231 3.27 -6.35 -33.72
C VAL A 231 3.37 -7.55 -34.66
N ASN A 232 2.43 -8.50 -34.57
CA ASN A 232 2.33 -9.65 -35.46
C ASN A 232 0.90 -9.79 -36.03
N PRO A 233 0.64 -9.31 -37.26
CA PRO A 233 -0.68 -9.40 -37.90
C PRO A 233 -1.23 -10.81 -38.14
N ALA A 234 -0.41 -11.87 -37.95
CA ALA A 234 -0.86 -13.26 -38.01
C ALA A 234 -1.61 -13.71 -36.75
N VAL A 235 -1.57 -12.94 -35.67
CA VAL A 235 -2.37 -13.20 -34.45
C VAL A 235 -3.86 -13.00 -34.76
N THR A 236 -4.72 -13.84 -34.20
CA THR A 236 -6.17 -13.77 -34.36
C THR A 236 -6.79 -12.81 -33.36
N ALA A 237 -7.91 -12.16 -33.72
CA ALA A 237 -8.56 -11.18 -32.84
C ALA A 237 -9.01 -11.79 -31.49
N THR A 238 -9.41 -13.08 -31.51
CA THR A 238 -9.76 -13.85 -30.31
C THR A 238 -8.57 -14.00 -29.36
N VAL A 239 -7.40 -14.38 -29.88
CA VAL A 239 -6.18 -14.55 -29.07
C VAL A 239 -5.64 -13.19 -28.59
N GLU A 240 -5.70 -12.15 -29.43
CA GLU A 240 -5.39 -10.77 -29.03
C GLU A 240 -6.24 -10.31 -27.83
N GLN A 241 -7.57 -10.48 -27.89
CA GLN A 241 -8.47 -10.10 -26.80
C GLN A 241 -8.20 -10.91 -25.52
N ALA A 242 -7.90 -12.20 -25.65
CA ALA A 242 -7.52 -13.04 -24.51
C ALA A 242 -6.19 -12.59 -23.87
N ILE A 243 -5.18 -12.24 -24.67
CA ILE A 243 -3.89 -11.76 -24.16
C ILE A 243 -4.05 -10.40 -23.47
N LEU A 244 -4.75 -9.45 -24.10
CA LEU A 244 -4.99 -8.13 -23.51
C LEU A 244 -5.74 -8.24 -22.18
N ARG A 245 -6.83 -9.03 -22.13
CA ARG A 245 -7.59 -9.23 -20.88
C ARG A 245 -6.80 -10.00 -19.81
N ALA A 246 -6.02 -11.02 -20.19
CA ALA A 246 -5.17 -11.72 -19.22
C ALA A 246 -4.11 -10.80 -18.60
N THR A 247 -3.56 -9.89 -19.41
CA THR A 247 -2.50 -8.94 -19.03
C THR A 247 -3.02 -7.57 -18.60
N GLU A 248 -4.29 -7.46 -18.18
CA GLU A 248 -4.82 -6.27 -17.51
C GLU A 248 -4.05 -6.00 -16.21
N VAL A 249 -3.68 -4.74 -15.95
CA VAL A 249 -2.95 -4.39 -14.72
C VAL A 249 -3.85 -4.55 -13.49
N THR A 250 -5.10 -4.10 -13.57
CA THR A 250 -6.12 -4.27 -12.53
C THR A 250 -6.59 -5.72 -12.44
N THR A 251 -6.31 -6.40 -11.32
CA THR A 251 -6.61 -7.83 -11.12
C THR A 251 -8.09 -8.19 -11.32
N GLY A 252 -9.01 -7.30 -10.92
CA GLY A 252 -10.46 -7.47 -11.13
C GLY A 252 -10.93 -7.43 -12.59
N ARG A 253 -10.13 -6.89 -13.53
CA ARG A 253 -10.45 -6.85 -14.98
C ARG A 253 -9.96 -8.09 -15.74
N ARG A 254 -9.05 -8.87 -15.13
CA ARG A 254 -8.53 -10.12 -15.70
C ARG A 254 -9.62 -11.20 -15.82
N PHE A 255 -9.25 -12.35 -16.37
CA PHE A 255 -10.03 -13.58 -16.16
C PHE A 255 -9.96 -13.97 -14.68
N GLN A 256 -11.06 -14.43 -14.10
CA GLN A 256 -11.08 -14.80 -12.67
C GLN A 256 -10.64 -16.25 -12.45
N SER A 257 -10.61 -17.06 -13.51
CA SER A 257 -10.09 -18.42 -13.51
C SER A 257 -9.26 -18.76 -14.76
N VAL A 258 -8.35 -19.72 -14.64
CA VAL A 258 -7.58 -20.26 -15.77
C VAL A 258 -8.50 -20.98 -16.77
N ALA A 259 -9.61 -21.55 -16.30
CA ALA A 259 -10.66 -22.12 -17.12
C ALA A 259 -11.30 -21.09 -18.07
N GLU A 260 -11.62 -19.88 -17.59
CA GLU A 260 -12.11 -18.78 -18.45
C GLU A 260 -11.09 -18.37 -19.52
N LEU A 261 -9.81 -18.21 -19.14
CA LEU A 261 -8.75 -17.88 -20.09
C LEU A 261 -8.65 -18.95 -21.18
N ARG A 262 -8.67 -20.24 -20.81
CA ARG A 262 -8.65 -21.36 -21.76
C ARG A 262 -9.87 -21.34 -22.70
N ALA A 263 -11.07 -21.08 -22.18
CA ALA A 263 -12.28 -20.98 -22.97
C ALA A 263 -12.20 -19.82 -23.98
N ALA A 264 -11.71 -18.65 -23.54
CA ALA A 264 -11.50 -17.48 -24.39
C ALA A 264 -10.48 -17.74 -25.51
N LEU A 265 -9.34 -18.38 -25.19
CA LEU A 265 -8.32 -18.79 -26.18
C LEU A 265 -8.86 -19.81 -27.19
N ALA A 266 -9.84 -20.64 -26.80
CA ALA A 266 -10.54 -21.57 -27.68
C ALA A 266 -11.70 -20.94 -28.48
N GLY A 267 -11.97 -19.63 -28.31
CA GLY A 267 -13.08 -18.93 -28.96
C GLY A 267 -14.47 -19.34 -28.45
N GLN A 268 -14.56 -19.89 -27.24
CA GLN A 268 -15.83 -20.27 -26.62
C GLN A 268 -16.48 -19.05 -25.95
N PRO A 269 -17.82 -18.93 -25.95
CA PRO A 269 -18.51 -17.89 -25.19
C PRO A 269 -18.24 -18.06 -23.69
N PRO A 270 -18.29 -16.97 -22.88
CA PRO A 270 -18.06 -17.05 -21.45
C PRO A 270 -19.04 -18.04 -20.80
N VAL A 271 -18.49 -19.00 -20.06
CA VAL A 271 -19.28 -19.94 -19.28
C VAL A 271 -19.99 -19.16 -18.17
N GLN A 272 -21.30 -19.00 -18.29
CA GLN A 272 -22.11 -18.54 -17.17
C GLN A 272 -22.16 -19.68 -16.16
N GLU A 273 -21.56 -19.48 -14.97
CA GLU A 273 -21.90 -20.33 -13.83
C GLU A 273 -23.38 -20.13 -13.53
N GLU A 274 -24.16 -21.20 -13.66
CA GLU A 274 -25.56 -21.21 -13.26
C GLU A 274 -25.63 -20.99 -11.74
N LYS A 275 -25.85 -19.74 -11.31
CA LYS A 275 -26.35 -19.45 -9.97
C LYS A 275 -27.67 -20.21 -9.81
N ALA A 276 -27.61 -21.31 -9.08
CA ALA A 276 -28.73 -22.18 -8.77
C ALA A 276 -29.83 -21.37 -8.08
N THR A 277 -30.77 -20.86 -8.87
CA THR A 277 -31.86 -20.04 -8.39
C THR A 277 -32.87 -20.97 -7.75
N VAL A 278 -32.87 -21.05 -6.42
CA VAL A 278 -33.85 -21.83 -5.66
C VAL A 278 -35.21 -21.16 -5.80
N VAL A 279 -36.00 -21.63 -6.77
CA VAL A 279 -37.39 -21.20 -6.96
C VAL A 279 -38.23 -21.76 -5.81
N LEU A 280 -38.48 -20.92 -4.80
CA LEU A 280 -39.54 -21.19 -3.83
C LEU A 280 -40.89 -20.91 -4.49
N ALA A 281 -41.69 -21.97 -4.65
CA ALA A 281 -42.97 -21.92 -5.36
C ALA A 281 -44.03 -21.12 -4.58
N GLU A 282 -44.84 -20.36 -5.31
CA GLU A 282 -45.95 -19.60 -4.78
C GLU A 282 -47.07 -20.50 -4.22
N THR A 283 -47.68 -20.09 -3.11
CA THR A 283 -49.08 -20.42 -2.82
C THR A 283 -49.86 -19.18 -2.42
N THR A 284 -50.68 -18.66 -3.33
CA THR A 284 -51.74 -17.69 -3.03
C THR A 284 -52.90 -18.36 -2.27
N PRO A 285 -53.74 -17.57 -1.57
CA PRO A 285 -55.06 -17.33 -2.14
C PRO A 285 -55.54 -15.86 -2.06
N ALA A 286 -56.52 -15.53 -2.90
CA ALA A 286 -56.96 -14.17 -3.23
C ALA A 286 -57.93 -13.52 -2.21
N GLY A 287 -58.04 -12.18 -2.25
CA GLY A 287 -58.95 -11.43 -1.38
C GLY A 287 -59.17 -9.92 -1.67
N THR A 288 -59.72 -9.59 -2.86
CA THR A 288 -60.57 -8.38 -3.11
C THR A 288 -59.93 -6.98 -3.29
N MET A 289 -60.47 -6.22 -4.26
CA MET A 289 -60.06 -4.88 -4.73
C MET A 289 -60.75 -3.70 -4.03
N ALA A 290 -60.05 -2.54 -3.97
CA ALA A 290 -60.54 -1.17 -4.25
C ALA A 290 -59.31 -0.23 -4.21
N GLU A 291 -58.71 0.18 -5.33
CA GLU A 291 -59.10 1.27 -6.24
C GLU A 291 -59.13 2.68 -5.59
N LEU A 292 -58.14 3.53 -5.90
CA LEU A 292 -58.30 4.92 -6.40
C LEU A 292 -56.94 5.65 -6.63
N THR A 293 -56.66 5.95 -7.90
CA THR A 293 -55.95 7.13 -8.49
C THR A 293 -54.82 7.85 -7.75
N ALA A 294 -53.69 8.04 -8.46
CA ALA A 294 -52.60 8.97 -8.13
C ALA A 294 -52.67 10.29 -8.93
N GLU A 295 -52.14 11.39 -8.38
CA GLU A 295 -51.52 12.53 -9.10
C GLU A 295 -50.73 13.46 -8.12
N PRO A 296 -49.98 14.50 -8.55
CA PRO A 296 -48.58 14.71 -8.09
C PRO A 296 -48.38 15.97 -7.18
N PRO A 297 -47.13 16.40 -6.84
CA PRO A 297 -46.89 17.26 -5.66
C PRO A 297 -46.95 18.77 -5.95
N PRO A 298 -47.18 19.61 -4.91
CA PRO A 298 -47.01 21.06 -4.98
C PRO A 298 -45.91 21.63 -4.06
N THR A 299 -45.29 22.70 -4.52
CA THR A 299 -44.39 23.61 -3.80
C THR A 299 -44.59 25.02 -4.38
N PRO A 300 -44.25 26.14 -3.71
CA PRO A 300 -44.39 26.52 -2.30
C PRO A 300 -45.37 27.70 -2.10
N ALA A 301 -45.66 28.08 -0.84
CA ALA A 301 -46.18 29.41 -0.52
C ALA A 301 -45.67 29.94 0.84
N THR A 302 -45.49 31.25 0.92
CA THR A 302 -44.74 32.00 1.95
C THR A 302 -45.67 32.63 3.02
N VAL A 303 -45.11 33.15 4.14
CA VAL A 303 -45.51 34.39 4.89
C VAL A 303 -45.72 34.29 6.44
N THR A 304 -44.74 34.86 7.16
CA THR A 304 -44.74 35.57 8.49
C THR A 304 -45.18 34.96 9.83
N ALA A 305 -44.19 34.71 10.69
CA ALA A 305 -43.83 35.43 11.95
C ALA A 305 -44.88 35.88 13.00
N ARG A 306 -44.70 35.42 14.26
CA ARG A 306 -44.54 36.30 15.46
C ARG A 306 -44.03 35.61 16.77
N GLN A 307 -42.85 36.04 17.23
CA GLN A 307 -42.50 36.49 18.61
C GLN A 307 -42.60 35.59 19.90
N THR A 308 -41.42 35.16 20.39
CA THR A 308 -40.81 35.37 21.76
C THR A 308 -41.47 34.80 23.05
N PRO A 309 -40.72 34.41 24.14
CA PRO A 309 -39.63 35.22 24.75
C PRO A 309 -38.42 34.56 25.49
N GLY A 310 -37.33 35.35 25.59
CA GLY A 310 -36.62 35.62 26.86
C GLY A 310 -35.43 34.75 27.31
N ARG A 311 -34.19 35.26 27.21
CA ARG A 311 -33.02 34.80 28.01
C ARG A 311 -32.14 35.97 28.47
N GLY A 312 -31.67 35.92 29.72
CA GLY A 312 -30.94 37.01 30.40
C GLY A 312 -29.41 36.95 30.25
N ARG A 313 -28.74 38.09 30.42
CA ARG A 313 -27.28 38.27 30.23
C ARG A 313 -26.53 38.06 31.55
N TRP A 314 -25.86 36.92 31.69
CA TRP A 314 -25.08 36.54 32.88
C TRP A 314 -23.57 36.85 32.77
N TRP A 315 -23.08 37.17 31.58
CA TRP A 315 -21.65 37.37 31.26
C TRP A 315 -21.01 38.65 31.81
N LEU A 316 -21.78 39.55 32.42
CA LEU A 316 -21.30 40.87 32.88
C LEU A 316 -20.47 40.86 34.18
N TRP A 317 -20.17 39.69 34.75
CA TRP A 317 -19.44 39.56 36.03
C TRP A 317 -18.01 39.03 35.93
N LEU A 318 -17.52 38.60 34.76
CA LEU A 318 -16.19 37.99 34.62
C LEU A 318 -15.03 38.98 34.31
N VAL A 319 -15.35 40.21 33.88
CA VAL A 319 -14.35 41.23 33.50
C VAL A 319 -13.47 41.72 34.68
N PRO A 320 -13.94 41.87 35.93
CA PRO A 320 -13.10 42.40 37.01
C PRO A 320 -11.96 41.48 37.45
N LEU A 321 -12.10 40.16 37.27
CA LEU A 321 -11.16 39.17 37.80
C LEU A 321 -9.83 39.14 37.02
N LEU A 322 -9.90 39.27 35.69
CA LEU A 322 -8.74 39.26 34.79
C LEU A 322 -7.83 40.49 34.98
N LEU A 323 -8.42 41.65 35.30
CA LEU A 323 -7.67 42.88 35.56
C LEU A 323 -6.81 42.82 36.83
N VAL A 324 -7.21 42.06 37.85
CA VAL A 324 -6.43 41.90 39.08
C VAL A 324 -5.22 40.98 38.84
N LEU A 325 -5.36 39.94 38.03
CA LEU A 325 -4.25 39.03 37.70
C LEU A 325 -3.13 39.72 36.91
N ALA A 326 -3.49 40.56 35.92
CA ALA A 326 -2.53 41.26 35.08
C ALA A 326 -1.60 42.20 35.88
N VAL A 327 -2.11 42.87 36.91
CA VAL A 327 -1.33 43.78 37.76
C VAL A 327 -0.32 43.02 38.63
N ALA A 328 -0.64 41.79 39.06
CA ALA A 328 0.27 40.99 39.88
C ALA A 328 1.56 40.57 39.13
N VAL A 329 1.44 40.29 37.83
CA VAL A 329 2.59 39.88 36.99
C VAL A 329 3.58 41.03 36.78
N VAL A 330 3.10 42.25 36.52
CA VAL A 330 3.94 43.43 36.30
C VAL A 330 4.76 43.81 37.55
N VAL A 331 4.21 43.59 38.75
CA VAL A 331 4.91 43.83 40.02
C VAL A 331 6.03 42.81 40.29
N LEU A 332 5.93 41.60 39.71
CA LEU A 332 6.97 40.57 39.86
C LEU A 332 8.21 40.85 38.99
N ILE A 333 8.00 41.35 37.77
CA ILE A 333 9.06 41.64 36.79
C ILE A 333 9.92 42.84 37.22
N THR A 334 9.33 43.83 37.91
CA THR A 334 9.98 45.10 38.29
C THR A 334 10.87 45.02 39.53
N ARG A 335 11.17 43.83 40.07
CA ARG A 335 11.84 43.65 41.39
C ARG A 335 13.24 43.03 41.39
N ARG A 336 13.92 42.91 40.24
CA ARG A 336 15.34 42.49 40.20
C ARG A 336 16.24 43.53 39.53
N SER A 337 17.37 43.80 40.17
CA SER A 337 18.43 44.71 39.75
C SER A 337 19.78 44.12 40.24
N PRO A 338 20.96 44.66 39.90
CA PRO A 338 21.73 44.11 38.78
C PRO A 338 23.18 43.75 39.15
N VAL A 339 23.90 43.09 38.25
CA VAL A 339 25.38 43.08 38.22
C VAL A 339 25.85 43.34 36.80
N VAL A 340 27.02 43.96 36.69
CA VAL A 340 27.56 44.67 35.53
C VAL A 340 28.90 44.07 35.14
N GLU A 341 29.18 43.93 33.85
CA GLU A 341 30.50 44.31 33.32
C GLU A 341 30.38 44.85 31.88
N VAL A 342 31.35 45.66 31.47
CA VAL A 342 31.22 46.70 30.42
C VAL A 342 32.36 46.56 29.40
N ILE A 343 32.27 47.37 28.33
CA ILE A 343 33.37 47.92 27.49
C ILE A 343 33.46 47.21 26.11
N GLU A 344 33.39 47.87 24.93
CA GLU A 344 33.31 49.30 24.56
C GLU A 344 32.46 49.50 23.27
N GLN A 345 31.91 50.71 23.08
CA GLN A 345 31.31 51.19 21.81
C GLN A 345 32.34 52.11 21.06
N PRO A 346 32.02 53.10 20.18
CA PRO A 346 30.79 53.46 19.43
C PRO A 346 31.04 53.93 17.96
N ILE A 347 30.05 54.68 17.43
CA ILE A 347 30.05 55.64 16.29
C ILE A 347 29.64 55.02 14.94
N ALA A 348 28.65 55.52 14.17
CA ALA A 348 27.49 56.43 14.37
C ALA A 348 26.52 56.22 13.17
N GLU A 349 25.40 56.92 12.90
CA GLU A 349 24.70 58.10 13.45
C GLU A 349 23.19 57.96 13.06
N GLU A 350 22.26 58.39 13.92
CA GLU A 350 20.82 58.54 13.61
C GLU A 350 20.54 59.93 12.99
N PRO A 351 19.30 60.33 12.62
CA PRO A 351 18.10 59.58 12.20
C PRO A 351 17.45 60.16 10.91
N ALA A 352 16.26 59.69 10.49
CA ALA A 352 15.11 60.57 10.19
C ALA A 352 13.82 59.80 9.86
N VAL A 353 12.75 60.17 10.56
CA VAL A 353 11.35 59.75 10.39
C VAL A 353 10.68 60.62 9.31
N GLU A 354 9.75 60.09 8.50
CA GLU A 354 8.46 60.76 8.22
C GLU A 354 7.38 59.85 7.60
N GLU A 355 6.13 60.32 7.69
CA GLU A 355 4.87 59.58 7.58
C GLU A 355 4.36 59.38 6.12
N PRO A 356 3.44 58.42 5.87
CA PRO A 356 2.84 58.20 4.55
C PRO A 356 1.67 59.15 4.26
N PRO A 357 1.37 59.40 2.96
CA PRO A 357 0.02 59.82 2.58
C PRO A 357 -0.57 59.08 1.36
N ALA A 358 -1.83 58.64 1.56
CA ALA A 358 -2.96 58.61 0.62
C ALA A 358 -2.95 57.71 -0.64
N GLU A 359 -4.05 56.97 -0.81
CA GLU A 359 -4.47 56.26 -2.03
C GLU A 359 -4.95 57.22 -3.12
N GLU A 360 -4.73 56.86 -4.40
CA GLU A 360 -5.57 57.25 -5.54
C GLU A 360 -5.34 56.26 -6.73
N PRO A 361 -6.12 56.31 -7.84
CA PRO A 361 -7.16 55.34 -8.21
C PRO A 361 -6.70 54.26 -9.24
N PRO A 362 -7.53 53.25 -9.60
CA PRO A 362 -7.09 52.14 -10.45
C PRO A 362 -6.84 52.56 -11.91
N ALA A 363 -5.81 51.96 -12.52
CA ALA A 363 -5.42 52.14 -13.92
C ALA A 363 -5.42 50.81 -14.70
N GLU A 364 -5.49 50.92 -16.03
CA GLU A 364 -5.85 49.86 -16.98
C GLU A 364 -4.85 48.69 -17.07
N GLU A 365 -5.35 47.50 -17.42
CA GLU A 365 -4.53 46.31 -17.69
C GLU A 365 -3.66 46.51 -18.96
N PRO A 366 -2.34 46.25 -18.90
CA PRO A 366 -1.48 46.21 -20.08
C PRO A 366 -1.67 44.91 -20.88
N PRO A 367 -1.30 44.89 -22.18
CA PRO A 367 -1.50 43.73 -23.04
C PRO A 367 -0.57 42.57 -22.66
N ALA A 368 -1.01 41.34 -22.92
CA ALA A 368 -0.25 40.12 -22.68
C ALA A 368 1.10 40.12 -23.44
N GLU A 369 2.20 39.97 -22.70
CA GLU A 369 3.52 39.69 -23.26
C GLU A 369 3.59 38.25 -23.80
N GLU A 370 4.37 38.04 -24.87
CA GLU A 370 4.78 36.69 -25.26
C GLU A 370 5.58 36.04 -24.12
N PRO A 371 5.46 34.72 -23.86
CA PRO A 371 6.09 34.10 -22.71
C PRO A 371 7.61 34.25 -22.78
N ALA A 372 8.16 34.97 -21.79
CA ALA A 372 9.60 35.11 -21.61
C ALA A 372 10.25 33.73 -21.42
N ALA A 373 11.49 33.58 -21.90
CA ALA A 373 12.26 32.36 -21.68
C ALA A 373 12.40 32.09 -20.17
N LEU A 374 12.23 30.83 -19.77
CA LEU A 374 12.17 30.42 -18.36
C LEU A 374 13.41 30.91 -17.57
N PRO A 375 13.25 31.50 -16.37
CA PRO A 375 14.37 32.15 -15.65
C PRO A 375 15.45 31.19 -15.10
N PHE A 376 15.25 29.87 -15.17
CA PHE A 376 15.88 28.90 -14.28
C PHE A 376 16.87 27.94 -14.95
N ALA A 377 17.49 28.34 -16.07
CA ALA A 377 18.57 27.57 -16.67
C ALA A 377 19.82 27.54 -15.74
N GLY A 378 19.96 26.47 -14.93
CA GLY A 378 21.19 26.14 -14.21
C GLY A 378 21.26 26.45 -12.70
N GLN A 379 20.21 26.17 -11.92
CA GLN A 379 20.30 26.07 -10.44
C GLN A 379 19.77 24.73 -9.91
N ALA A 380 20.25 24.32 -8.73
CA ALA A 380 20.07 22.96 -8.20
C ALA A 380 19.03 22.85 -7.06
N LEU A 381 17.92 22.15 -7.33
CA LEU A 381 16.86 21.79 -6.39
C LEU A 381 17.21 20.46 -5.68
N ARG A 382 17.33 20.40 -4.36
CA ARG A 382 17.81 19.17 -3.67
C ARG A 382 16.72 18.41 -2.93
N LEU A 383 16.11 17.43 -3.58
CA LEU A 383 15.21 16.48 -2.92
C LEU A 383 15.96 15.61 -1.91
N GLN A 384 15.55 15.72 -0.65
CA GLN A 384 16.01 14.86 0.44
C GLN A 384 14.83 13.99 0.83
N ILE A 385 15.03 12.68 0.87
CA ILE A 385 13.96 11.72 1.16
C ILE A 385 14.59 10.64 2.04
N PRO A 386 14.00 10.33 3.22
CA PRO A 386 14.54 9.28 4.08
C PRO A 386 14.22 7.91 3.46
N TRP A 387 15.28 7.20 3.08
CA TRP A 387 15.24 5.82 2.60
C TRP A 387 16.46 5.08 3.13
N SER A 388 16.35 3.76 3.23
CA SER A 388 17.56 2.93 3.22
C SER A 388 18.29 3.16 1.89
N SER A 389 19.62 3.24 1.94
CA SER A 389 20.47 3.26 0.74
C SER A 389 20.28 2.06 -0.21
N ASP A 390 19.56 1.02 0.22
CA ASP A 390 19.16 -0.16 -0.55
C ASP A 390 17.67 -0.17 -0.99
N ASP A 391 16.89 0.93 -0.85
CA ASP A 391 15.46 0.94 -1.22
C ASP A 391 15.25 0.69 -2.74
N PRO A 392 14.53 -0.39 -3.14
CA PRO A 392 14.37 -0.76 -4.54
C PRO A 392 13.53 0.22 -5.36
N ARG A 393 12.79 1.14 -4.71
CA ARG A 393 12.03 2.21 -5.36
C ARG A 393 12.93 3.38 -5.77
N LEU A 394 14.13 3.49 -5.20
CA LEU A 394 15.06 4.60 -5.41
C LEU A 394 15.37 4.89 -6.90
N PRO A 395 15.65 3.90 -7.77
CA PRO A 395 15.91 4.17 -9.18
C PRO A 395 14.66 4.64 -9.95
N VAL A 396 13.48 4.12 -9.57
CA VAL A 396 12.20 4.50 -10.17
C VAL A 396 11.80 5.92 -9.76
N LEU A 397 12.08 6.29 -8.51
CA LEU A 397 11.96 7.67 -8.02
C LEU A 397 12.93 8.61 -8.72
N GLN A 398 14.20 8.20 -8.89
CA GLN A 398 15.16 8.98 -9.67
C GLN A 398 14.73 9.17 -11.13
N GLU A 399 14.12 8.16 -11.77
CA GLU A 399 13.62 8.23 -13.15
C GLU A 399 12.36 9.10 -13.28
N LEU A 400 11.41 8.98 -12.34
CA LEU A 400 10.23 9.85 -12.25
C LEU A 400 10.61 11.33 -12.04
N LEU A 401 11.49 11.60 -11.09
CA LEU A 401 11.97 12.94 -10.79
C LEU A 401 12.85 13.49 -11.93
N ALA A 402 13.66 12.64 -12.58
CA ALA A 402 14.39 13.04 -13.80
C ALA A 402 13.44 13.51 -14.90
N GLY A 403 12.36 12.76 -15.18
CA GLY A 403 11.36 13.15 -16.18
C GLY A 403 10.56 14.41 -15.81
N PHE A 404 10.39 14.67 -14.51
CA PHE A 404 9.72 15.88 -14.00
C PHE A 404 10.61 17.14 -14.09
N PHE A 405 11.93 16.98 -13.91
CA PHE A 405 12.90 18.09 -13.89
C PHE A 405 13.69 18.30 -15.19
N GLU A 406 13.74 17.32 -16.11
CA GLU A 406 14.33 17.47 -17.45
C GLU A 406 13.79 18.71 -18.22
N PRO A 407 12.47 19.01 -18.22
CA PRO A 407 11.92 20.14 -18.97
C PRO A 407 12.28 21.52 -18.40
N THR A 408 12.66 21.60 -17.12
CA THR A 408 12.82 22.88 -16.40
C THR A 408 14.28 23.34 -16.28
N GLY A 409 15.24 22.45 -16.54
CA GLY A 409 16.68 22.76 -16.47
C GLY A 409 17.22 22.95 -15.05
N ALA A 410 16.45 22.52 -14.05
CA ALA A 410 16.89 22.45 -12.66
C ALA A 410 17.82 21.23 -12.48
N GLU A 411 19.03 21.45 -11.96
CA GLU A 411 19.83 20.35 -11.43
C GLU A 411 19.12 19.78 -10.19
N TRP A 412 19.33 18.51 -9.85
CA TRP A 412 18.85 18.00 -8.57
C TRP A 412 19.79 16.99 -7.94
N ALA A 413 19.73 16.89 -6.61
CA ALA A 413 20.59 16.01 -5.84
C ALA A 413 19.85 15.34 -4.69
N LEU A 414 20.13 14.06 -4.55
CA LEU A 414 19.59 13.12 -3.58
C LEU A 414 20.41 13.19 -2.28
N ALA A 415 19.78 13.48 -1.15
CA ALA A 415 20.44 13.31 0.16
C ALA A 415 19.95 12.02 0.83
N ASN A 416 20.89 11.24 1.38
CA ASN A 416 20.60 10.12 2.24
C ASN A 416 20.94 10.49 3.69
N TYR A 417 20.01 10.25 4.61
CA TYR A 417 20.26 10.18 6.04
C TYR A 417 19.82 8.79 6.48
N ASP A 418 20.78 7.90 6.78
CA ASP A 418 20.51 6.56 7.30
C ASP A 418 20.01 6.60 8.77
N ASP A 419 19.93 7.80 9.37
CA ASP A 419 19.46 8.08 10.73
C ASP A 419 18.30 9.08 10.70
N TYR A 420 17.12 8.64 11.16
CA TYR A 420 15.90 9.43 11.22
C TYR A 420 15.98 10.51 12.32
N GLU A 421 16.74 10.32 13.39
CA GLU A 421 16.91 11.29 14.48
C GLU A 421 17.80 12.47 14.02
N GLU A 422 18.94 12.17 13.40
CA GLU A 422 19.80 13.21 12.80
C GLU A 422 19.04 14.03 11.74
N PHE A 423 18.10 13.41 11.03
CA PHE A 423 17.25 14.07 10.05
C PHE A 423 16.16 14.97 10.68
N GLN A 424 15.42 14.51 11.70
CA GLN A 424 14.45 15.37 12.42
C GLN A 424 15.14 16.61 13.00
N ARG A 425 16.31 16.41 13.60
CA ARG A 425 17.15 17.50 14.13
C ARG A 425 17.50 18.55 13.07
N VAL A 426 17.70 18.19 11.79
CA VAL A 426 17.95 19.17 10.71
C VAL A 426 16.72 20.04 10.39
N LEU A 427 15.51 19.51 10.54
CA LEU A 427 14.27 20.29 10.40
C LEU A 427 14.01 21.16 11.65
N GLU A 428 14.31 20.64 12.84
CA GLU A 428 14.06 21.29 14.14
C GLU A 428 15.12 22.34 14.53
N GLU A 429 16.41 22.13 14.22
CA GLU A 429 17.48 23.13 14.40
C GLU A 429 17.32 24.35 13.48
N GLY A 430 16.44 24.24 12.47
CA GLY A 430 16.03 25.32 11.60
C GLY A 430 17.05 25.62 10.50
N ILE A 431 16.78 25.13 9.29
CA ILE A 431 17.34 25.76 8.09
C ILE A 431 16.68 27.15 7.97
N PRO A 432 17.43 28.26 7.98
CA PRO A 432 16.83 29.59 7.91
C PRO A 432 15.98 29.76 6.64
N ALA A 433 14.86 30.46 6.75
CA ALA A 433 13.97 30.82 5.66
C ALA A 433 14.74 31.37 4.44
N GLY A 434 14.71 30.65 3.32
CA GLY A 434 15.44 30.99 2.09
C GLY A 434 16.90 30.53 2.03
N GLU A 435 17.43 29.83 3.05
CA GLU A 435 18.75 29.17 3.08
C GLU A 435 18.60 27.63 2.95
N GLY A 436 19.71 26.88 2.79
CA GLY A 436 19.69 25.41 2.63
C GLY A 436 18.98 24.87 1.36
N PRO A 437 18.64 23.57 1.28
CA PRO A 437 17.96 22.97 0.11
C PRO A 437 16.44 23.18 0.08
N ASP A 438 15.85 23.03 -1.12
CA ASP A 438 14.39 22.92 -1.33
C ASP A 438 14.00 21.44 -1.22
N ILE A 439 13.24 21.09 -0.18
CA ILE A 439 13.11 19.70 0.29
C ILE A 439 11.68 19.18 0.05
N PHE A 440 11.58 18.01 -0.58
CA PHE A 440 10.35 17.23 -0.79
C PHE A 440 10.59 15.81 -0.27
N LEU A 441 9.75 15.33 0.67
CA LEU A 441 10.06 14.29 1.66
C LEU A 441 8.98 13.23 1.78
N THR A 442 9.33 12.05 2.30
CA THR A 442 8.37 11.12 2.91
C THR A 442 8.35 11.24 4.44
N THR A 443 7.16 11.21 5.05
CA THR A 443 6.95 11.17 6.51
C THR A 443 5.74 10.28 6.83
N THR A 444 5.64 9.80 8.08
CA THR A 444 4.47 9.07 8.60
C THR A 444 3.85 9.85 9.77
N ASP A 445 4.09 9.39 11.00
CA ASP A 445 3.20 9.63 12.14
C ASP A 445 3.48 10.97 12.84
N ARG A 446 4.56 11.66 12.45
CA ARG A 446 4.88 13.03 12.91
C ARG A 446 4.39 14.13 11.99
N THR A 447 3.81 13.81 10.84
CA THR A 447 3.43 14.82 9.85
C THR A 447 2.50 15.89 10.43
N GLY A 448 1.52 15.50 11.26
CA GLY A 448 0.65 16.47 11.96
C GLY A 448 1.41 17.43 12.88
N SER A 449 2.46 16.97 13.58
CA SER A 449 3.32 17.84 14.40
C SER A 449 4.16 18.79 13.54
N MET A 450 4.63 18.34 12.37
CA MET A 450 5.31 19.21 11.41
C MET A 450 4.39 20.28 10.84
N VAL A 451 3.10 19.98 10.62
CA VAL A 451 2.08 20.98 10.26
C VAL A 451 1.87 21.99 11.40
N ASP A 452 1.61 21.49 12.62
CA ASP A 452 1.34 22.34 13.78
C ASP A 452 2.53 23.29 14.11
N ASN A 453 3.76 22.87 13.82
CA ASN A 453 4.98 23.67 13.97
C ASN A 453 5.39 24.48 12.73
N GLY A 454 4.65 24.39 11.61
CA GLY A 454 4.93 25.14 10.37
C GLY A 454 6.18 24.68 9.59
N LEU A 455 6.66 23.46 9.84
CA LEU A 455 7.86 22.87 9.22
C LEU A 455 7.61 22.31 7.80
N ILE A 456 6.34 22.14 7.44
CA ILE A 456 5.87 21.77 6.09
C ILE A 456 4.72 22.67 5.64
N VAL A 457 4.34 22.57 4.36
CA VAL A 457 3.39 23.49 3.70
C VAL A 457 2.22 22.77 3.05
N PRO A 458 1.03 23.42 2.96
CA PRO A 458 -0.14 22.79 2.38
C PRO A 458 -0.01 22.67 0.87
N LEU A 459 -0.28 21.46 0.38
CA LEU A 459 -0.27 21.09 -1.04
C LEU A 459 -1.59 21.40 -1.77
N SER A 460 -2.61 21.93 -1.09
CA SER A 460 -3.93 22.29 -1.65
C SER A 460 -3.91 23.27 -2.82
N ARG A 461 -2.76 23.91 -3.05
CA ARG A 461 -2.52 24.84 -4.17
C ARG A 461 -2.25 24.11 -5.49
N TRP A 462 -1.92 22.83 -5.42
CA TRP A 462 -1.50 22.00 -6.55
C TRP A 462 -2.39 20.77 -6.68
N PHE A 463 -2.77 20.15 -5.57
CA PHE A 463 -3.73 19.05 -5.51
C PHE A 463 -5.07 19.55 -4.95
N ASN A 464 -6.16 18.92 -5.38
CA ASN A 464 -7.50 19.15 -4.86
C ASN A 464 -8.03 17.88 -4.19
N GLN A 465 -9.08 17.99 -3.38
CA GLN A 465 -9.58 16.82 -2.62
C GLN A 465 -10.08 15.70 -3.56
N SER A 466 -10.64 16.03 -4.73
CA SER A 466 -10.99 15.05 -5.75
C SER A 466 -9.79 14.22 -6.22
N TYR A 467 -8.61 14.83 -6.42
CA TYR A 467 -7.40 14.07 -6.75
C TYR A 467 -7.07 12.99 -5.70
N LEU A 468 -7.26 13.29 -4.42
CA LEU A 468 -7.06 12.30 -3.36
C LEU A 468 -8.12 11.18 -3.44
N TYR A 469 -9.40 11.53 -3.53
CA TYR A 469 -10.51 10.55 -3.56
C TYR A 469 -10.61 9.75 -4.86
N ASP A 470 -10.09 10.27 -5.98
CA ASP A 470 -10.06 9.58 -7.27
C ASP A 470 -8.88 8.58 -7.39
N ASN A 471 -7.86 8.70 -6.53
CA ASN A 471 -6.60 7.93 -6.63
C ASN A 471 -6.22 7.12 -5.38
N PHE A 472 -6.90 7.30 -4.24
CA PHE A 472 -6.62 6.62 -2.97
C PHE A 472 -7.93 6.23 -2.26
N GLU A 473 -7.92 5.18 -1.42
CA GLU A 473 -9.11 4.84 -0.63
C GLU A 473 -9.53 6.03 0.25
N PRO A 474 -10.84 6.19 0.54
CA PRO A 474 -11.34 7.33 1.31
C PRO A 474 -10.62 7.53 2.64
N ALA A 475 -10.14 6.45 3.27
CA ALA A 475 -9.39 6.54 4.52
C ALA A 475 -8.01 7.22 4.35
N ALA A 476 -7.23 6.83 3.34
CA ALA A 476 -5.93 7.47 3.07
C ALA A 476 -6.12 8.89 2.51
N ALA A 477 -7.10 9.09 1.61
CA ALA A 477 -7.45 10.40 1.07
C ALA A 477 -7.83 11.40 2.17
N GLN A 478 -8.78 11.03 3.05
CA GLN A 478 -9.21 11.87 4.17
C GLN A 478 -8.09 12.12 5.18
N SER A 479 -7.17 11.15 5.37
CA SER A 479 -6.02 11.34 6.24
C SER A 479 -5.07 12.43 5.78
N MET A 480 -5.03 12.82 4.50
CA MET A 480 -4.14 13.90 4.03
C MET A 480 -4.71 15.31 4.24
N ILE A 481 -5.99 15.41 4.61
CA ILE A 481 -6.73 16.66 4.70
C ILE A 481 -6.81 17.10 6.16
N TYR A 482 -6.23 18.26 6.48
CA TYR A 482 -6.28 18.87 7.81
C TYR A 482 -6.55 20.37 7.71
N GLN A 483 -7.47 20.85 8.56
CA GLN A 483 -7.94 22.25 8.58
C GLN A 483 -8.53 22.75 7.22
N GLY A 484 -8.95 21.83 6.35
CA GLY A 484 -9.45 22.11 5.01
C GLY A 484 -8.40 22.06 3.89
N ASP A 485 -7.12 22.04 4.27
CA ASP A 485 -5.98 21.95 3.37
C ASP A 485 -5.47 20.51 3.23
N ILE A 486 -4.89 20.17 2.08
CA ILE A 486 -4.12 18.95 1.85
C ILE A 486 -2.68 19.23 2.30
N TRP A 487 -2.09 18.35 3.11
CA TRP A 487 -0.71 18.51 3.58
C TRP A 487 0.25 17.43 3.07
N GLY A 488 -0.27 16.44 2.35
CA GLY A 488 0.54 15.40 1.74
C GLY A 488 -0.18 14.58 0.68
N ILE A 489 0.55 13.63 0.09
CA ILE A 489 0.05 12.65 -0.89
C ILE A 489 0.34 11.25 -0.36
N PRO A 490 -0.65 10.34 -0.24
CA PRO A 490 -0.42 9.01 0.30
C PRO A 490 0.54 8.20 -0.58
N ILE A 491 1.34 7.36 0.05
CA ILE A 491 2.22 6.38 -0.61
C ILE A 491 1.57 4.99 -0.61
N SER A 492 0.67 4.73 0.34
CA SER A 492 -0.24 3.59 0.39
C SER A 492 -1.67 3.99 -0.03
N GLN A 493 -2.44 3.03 -0.51
CA GLN A 493 -3.89 3.21 -0.73
C GLN A 493 -4.66 3.32 0.59
N GLU A 494 -4.12 2.75 1.67
CA GLU A 494 -4.82 2.49 2.92
C GLU A 494 -4.10 3.12 4.13
N ALA A 495 -4.86 3.35 5.20
CA ALA A 495 -4.45 4.02 6.43
C ALA A 495 -4.69 3.13 7.67
N ILE A 496 -4.23 3.59 8.84
CA ILE A 496 -4.83 3.15 10.10
C ILE A 496 -6.27 3.68 10.13
N ALA A 497 -7.22 2.78 10.31
CA ALA A 497 -8.65 3.03 10.14
C ALA A 497 -9.47 1.99 10.93
N ILE A 498 -10.79 2.18 10.95
CA ILE A 498 -11.72 1.16 11.44
C ILE A 498 -12.14 0.29 10.25
N TYR A 499 -11.83 -1.00 10.33
CA TYR A 499 -12.27 -2.02 9.39
C TYR A 499 -13.51 -2.69 9.97
N PHE A 500 -14.64 -2.67 9.27
CA PHE A 500 -15.91 -3.18 9.77
C PHE A 500 -16.48 -4.27 8.87
N ASN A 501 -17.23 -5.22 9.45
CA ASN A 501 -17.80 -6.37 8.73
C ASN A 501 -19.21 -6.04 8.22
N TRP A 502 -19.40 -6.05 6.90
CA TRP A 502 -20.69 -5.75 6.24
C TRP A 502 -21.82 -6.73 6.60
N ASP A 503 -21.50 -7.95 7.03
CA ASP A 503 -22.52 -8.91 7.50
C ASP A 503 -23.07 -8.55 8.90
N LEU A 504 -22.43 -7.60 9.59
CA LEU A 504 -22.75 -7.20 10.97
C LEU A 504 -23.21 -5.75 11.08
N VAL A 505 -22.55 -4.81 10.38
CA VAL A 505 -22.81 -3.36 10.43
C VAL A 505 -22.55 -2.70 9.08
N SER A 506 -23.09 -1.49 8.89
CA SER A 506 -22.80 -0.62 7.73
C SER A 506 -21.90 0.56 8.13
N ASP A 507 -21.31 1.20 7.11
CA ASP A 507 -20.64 2.49 7.22
C ASP A 507 -21.53 3.58 7.85
N GLU A 508 -22.82 3.62 7.50
CA GLU A 508 -23.82 4.54 8.09
C GLU A 508 -23.95 4.44 9.63
N MET A 509 -23.46 3.36 10.25
CA MET A 509 -23.43 3.22 11.71
C MET A 509 -22.34 4.07 12.36
N PHE A 510 -21.25 4.38 11.66
CA PHE A 510 -20.14 5.17 12.20
C PHE A 510 -20.39 6.67 12.01
N PRO A 511 -19.83 7.54 12.88
CA PRO A 511 -19.93 8.98 12.68
C PRO A 511 -19.26 9.41 11.37
N GLY A 512 -19.96 10.23 10.58
CA GLY A 512 -19.41 10.77 9.33
C GLY A 512 -18.34 11.85 9.52
N ASP A 513 -18.16 12.36 10.75
CA ASP A 513 -17.01 13.16 11.15
C ASP A 513 -15.97 12.25 11.81
N VAL A 514 -14.80 12.16 11.18
CA VAL A 514 -13.67 11.32 11.64
C VAL A 514 -13.11 11.73 13.02
N GLY A 515 -13.49 12.92 13.52
CA GLY A 515 -13.17 13.40 14.86
C GLY A 515 -14.26 13.20 15.92
N ASP A 516 -15.43 12.66 15.58
CA ASP A 516 -16.56 12.54 16.52
C ASP A 516 -16.47 11.30 17.43
N PHE A 517 -15.47 11.31 18.30
CA PHE A 517 -15.24 10.28 19.31
C PHE A 517 -16.41 10.08 20.29
N ALA A 518 -17.17 11.14 20.57
CA ALA A 518 -18.37 11.06 21.40
C ALA A 518 -19.50 10.32 20.69
N GLY A 519 -19.69 10.56 19.39
CA GLY A 519 -20.55 9.78 18.50
C GLY A 519 -20.15 8.32 18.47
N LEU A 520 -18.87 8.01 18.22
CA LEU A 520 -18.37 6.63 18.15
C LEU A 520 -18.61 5.85 19.47
N LEU A 521 -18.36 6.49 20.62
CA LEU A 521 -18.67 5.92 21.94
C LEU A 521 -20.17 5.69 22.13
N THR A 522 -21.01 6.62 21.69
CA THR A 522 -22.48 6.51 21.76
C THR A 522 -22.96 5.30 20.96
N VAL A 523 -22.53 5.18 19.69
CA VAL A 523 -22.88 4.05 18.81
C VAL A 523 -22.36 2.73 19.36
N ALA A 524 -21.11 2.67 19.87
CA ALA A 524 -20.57 1.46 20.50
C ALA A 524 -21.39 1.02 21.72
N THR A 525 -21.81 1.98 22.55
CA THR A 525 -22.67 1.74 23.72
C THR A 525 -24.04 1.21 23.31
N GLU A 526 -24.68 1.82 22.31
CA GLU A 526 -25.98 1.38 21.80
C GLU A 526 -25.90 -0.01 21.15
N TYR A 527 -24.85 -0.27 20.36
CA TYR A 527 -24.62 -1.56 19.73
C TYR A 527 -24.40 -2.68 20.76
N HIS A 528 -23.57 -2.44 21.79
CA HIS A 528 -23.33 -3.44 22.85
C HIS A 528 -24.60 -3.67 23.70
N ALA A 529 -25.35 -2.61 24.01
CA ALA A 529 -26.64 -2.75 24.70
C ALA A 529 -27.68 -3.54 23.89
N ALA A 530 -27.65 -3.45 22.55
CA ALA A 530 -28.48 -4.24 21.64
C ALA A 530 -27.95 -5.68 21.43
N ASN A 531 -26.65 -5.90 21.56
CA ASN A 531 -25.98 -7.17 21.31
C ASN A 531 -25.07 -7.58 22.49
N PRO A 532 -25.60 -8.12 23.61
CA PRO A 532 -24.80 -8.36 24.83
C PRO A 532 -23.61 -9.31 24.68
N GLU A 533 -23.63 -10.19 23.67
CA GLU A 533 -22.56 -11.16 23.36
C GLU A 533 -21.57 -10.65 22.30
N ARG A 534 -21.68 -9.39 21.88
CA ARG A 534 -20.84 -8.77 20.84
C ARG A 534 -20.42 -7.35 21.22
N PHE A 535 -19.38 -6.87 20.56
CA PHE A 535 -18.92 -5.49 20.66
C PHE A 535 -18.91 -4.83 19.29
N LEU A 536 -19.11 -3.51 19.24
CA LEU A 536 -19.03 -2.79 17.95
C LEU A 536 -17.61 -2.83 17.41
N LEU A 537 -16.63 -2.52 18.26
CA LEU A 537 -15.26 -2.25 17.87
C LEU A 537 -14.29 -2.89 18.87
N CYS A 538 -13.28 -3.59 18.37
CA CYS A 538 -12.10 -3.95 19.15
C CYS A 538 -10.94 -3.02 18.77
N ASN A 539 -10.29 -2.43 19.78
CA ASN A 539 -9.03 -1.71 19.60
C ASN A 539 -7.92 -2.49 20.34
N PRO A 540 -6.87 -2.99 19.65
CA PRO A 540 -5.75 -3.76 20.24
C PRO A 540 -4.98 -3.10 21.40
N ALA A 541 -5.28 -1.84 21.69
CA ALA A 541 -4.62 -1.03 22.70
C ALA A 541 -5.52 -0.61 23.87
N LEU A 542 -6.77 -1.10 23.88
CA LEU A 542 -7.57 -1.19 25.10
C LEU A 542 -7.29 -2.49 25.87
N GLY A 543 -6.38 -3.34 25.34
CA GLY A 543 -5.96 -4.60 25.94
C GLY A 543 -5.03 -4.44 27.15
N VAL A 544 -4.69 -5.59 27.74
CA VAL A 544 -3.86 -5.68 28.95
C VAL A 544 -2.35 -5.64 28.67
N ASP A 545 -1.96 -5.70 27.39
CA ASP A 545 -0.57 -5.63 26.94
C ASP A 545 -0.27 -4.22 26.40
N ALA A 546 0.69 -3.55 27.02
CA ALA A 546 1.06 -2.18 26.65
C ALA A 546 1.92 -2.11 25.38
N SER A 547 2.41 -3.25 24.84
CA SER A 547 3.18 -3.28 23.59
C SER A 547 2.36 -2.82 22.38
N GLU A 548 1.04 -3.03 22.38
CA GLU A 548 0.13 -2.57 21.32
C GLU A 548 -0.41 -1.16 21.58
N ALA A 549 -0.03 -0.49 22.67
CA ALA A 549 -0.63 0.77 23.10
C ALA A 549 -0.47 1.95 22.10
N TYR A 550 0.38 1.80 21.08
CA TYR A 550 0.45 2.72 19.95
C TYR A 550 -0.85 2.76 19.10
N HIS A 551 -1.68 1.72 19.15
CA HIS A 551 -3.04 1.73 18.57
C HIS A 551 -4.09 2.43 19.44
N ALA A 552 -3.78 2.82 20.69
CA ALA A 552 -4.79 3.30 21.66
C ALA A 552 -5.52 4.52 21.12
N ALA A 553 -4.72 5.49 20.69
CA ALA A 553 -5.20 6.82 20.42
C ALA A 553 -4.37 7.62 19.40
N PRO A 554 -4.18 7.14 18.14
CA PRO A 554 -3.88 8.05 17.02
C PRO A 554 -4.94 9.18 16.90
N ILE A 555 -6.15 8.87 17.40
CA ILE A 555 -7.26 9.71 17.90
C ILE A 555 -6.89 11.16 18.27
N TYR A 556 -5.78 11.42 18.96
CA TYR A 556 -5.33 12.79 19.25
C TYR A 556 -3.82 13.04 19.06
N PHE A 557 -2.99 12.01 18.91
CA PHE A 557 -1.53 12.13 18.88
C PHE A 557 -0.94 11.45 17.65
N GLY A 558 -0.40 12.25 16.75
CA GLY A 558 0.68 11.77 15.89
C GLY A 558 1.85 11.34 16.78
N PHE A 559 2.54 10.26 16.42
CA PHE A 559 3.45 9.59 17.34
C PHE A 559 4.67 10.44 17.67
N GLY A 560 4.72 10.94 18.90
CA GLY A 560 5.91 11.52 19.50
C GLY A 560 7.05 10.50 19.56
N GLY A 561 8.27 10.99 19.60
CA GLY A 561 9.46 10.21 19.89
C GLY A 561 10.69 11.09 19.73
N PRO A 562 11.88 10.49 19.75
CA PRO A 562 12.62 10.21 20.98
C PRO A 562 12.83 11.44 21.92
N GLU A 563 12.53 12.67 21.50
CA GLU A 563 12.59 13.88 22.34
C GLU A 563 11.22 14.32 22.91
N ASP A 564 10.10 14.00 22.24
CA ASP A 564 8.78 13.93 22.90
C ASP A 564 8.63 12.48 23.42
N PRO A 565 8.61 12.23 24.74
CA PRO A 565 8.37 10.89 25.23
C PRO A 565 7.02 10.45 24.69
N GLY A 566 6.99 9.28 24.05
CA GLY A 566 5.76 8.69 23.58
C GLY A 566 4.72 8.74 24.70
N TYR A 567 3.46 8.93 24.32
CA TYR A 567 2.33 8.90 25.26
C TYR A 567 2.32 7.65 26.16
N VAL A 568 3.08 6.62 25.76
CA VAL A 568 3.41 5.41 26.49
C VAL A 568 4.94 5.25 26.54
N ASP A 569 5.53 4.99 27.72
CA ASP A 569 6.97 4.66 27.85
C ASP A 569 7.31 3.19 27.51
N GLU A 570 8.60 2.82 27.55
CA GLU A 570 9.06 1.44 27.30
C GLU A 570 8.48 0.42 28.32
N GLU A 571 8.05 0.90 29.48
CA GLU A 571 7.40 0.11 30.53
C GLU A 571 5.86 0.07 30.43
N GLY A 572 5.26 0.74 29.44
CA GLY A 572 3.82 0.75 29.21
C GLY A 572 3.01 1.82 29.98
N ASN A 573 3.67 2.77 30.65
CA ASN A 573 3.01 3.81 31.45
C ASN A 573 2.55 4.99 30.59
N VAL A 574 1.33 5.45 30.84
CA VAL A 574 0.66 6.46 30.01
C VAL A 574 0.83 7.89 30.56
N TYR A 575 1.35 8.81 29.74
CA TYR A 575 1.68 10.20 30.11
C TYR A 575 0.65 11.22 29.61
N LEU A 576 -0.26 11.63 30.50
CA LEU A 576 -1.36 12.56 30.23
C LEU A 576 -1.00 14.03 30.59
N ASP A 577 -0.18 14.71 29.80
CA ASP A 577 0.34 16.07 30.12
C ASP A 577 -0.32 17.24 29.35
N THR A 578 -0.98 17.02 28.21
CA THR A 578 -1.79 18.05 27.52
C THR A 578 -3.31 17.90 27.77
N PRO A 579 -4.13 18.97 27.60
CA PRO A 579 -5.59 18.88 27.68
C PRO A 579 -6.21 17.86 26.73
N GLU A 580 -5.62 17.72 25.54
CA GLU A 580 -6.01 16.73 24.53
C GLU A 580 -5.64 15.31 25.00
N ARG A 581 -4.44 15.12 25.59
CA ARG A 581 -4.02 13.81 26.13
C ARG A 581 -4.99 13.39 27.24
N ILE A 582 -5.35 14.33 28.12
CA ILE A 582 -6.36 14.14 29.16
C ILE A 582 -7.73 13.77 28.59
N ALA A 583 -8.19 14.43 27.52
CA ALA A 583 -9.46 14.10 26.86
C ALA A 583 -9.45 12.67 26.24
N ALA A 584 -8.35 12.29 25.59
CA ALA A 584 -8.14 10.92 25.09
C ALA A 584 -8.22 9.88 26.23
N GLY A 585 -7.55 10.15 27.35
CA GLY A 585 -7.58 9.27 28.53
C GLY A 585 -8.98 9.04 29.09
N TYR A 586 -9.82 10.08 29.15
CA TYR A 586 -11.23 9.92 29.54
C TYR A 586 -12.01 9.10 28.51
N TRP A 587 -11.83 9.37 27.22
CA TRP A 587 -12.51 8.59 26.17
C TRP A 587 -12.13 7.11 26.21
N LEU A 588 -10.85 6.77 26.39
CA LEU A 588 -10.39 5.38 26.52
C LEU A 588 -11.00 4.69 27.76
N ALA A 589 -11.06 5.41 28.89
CA ALA A 589 -11.68 4.90 30.12
C ALA A 589 -13.20 4.71 30.01
N GLU A 590 -13.88 5.48 29.16
CA GLU A 590 -15.30 5.29 28.87
C GLU A 590 -15.53 4.18 27.82
N PHE A 591 -14.74 4.17 26.74
CA PHE A 591 -14.85 3.19 25.65
C PHE A 591 -14.47 1.77 26.07
N SER A 592 -13.49 1.61 26.98
CA SER A 592 -13.14 0.30 27.55
C SER A 592 -14.31 -0.41 28.24
N GLN A 593 -15.36 0.30 28.65
CA GLN A 593 -16.58 -0.29 29.26
C GLN A 593 -17.51 -0.92 28.22
N VAL A 594 -17.32 -0.60 26.93
CA VAL A 594 -18.13 -1.08 25.78
C VAL A 594 -17.23 -1.68 24.68
N SER A 595 -16.03 -2.11 25.08
CA SER A 595 -15.00 -2.80 24.28
C SER A 595 -14.72 -4.16 24.93
N PRO A 596 -14.24 -5.17 24.19
CA PRO A 596 -13.78 -6.41 24.79
C PRO A 596 -12.65 -6.19 25.82
N PRO A 597 -12.60 -6.99 26.91
CA PRO A 597 -11.63 -6.83 27.99
C PRO A 597 -10.27 -7.48 27.71
N GLU A 598 -10.23 -8.43 26.77
CA GLU A 598 -9.03 -9.02 26.18
C GLU A 598 -9.00 -8.51 24.74
N ALA A 599 -8.00 -7.69 24.45
CA ALA A 599 -7.86 -6.97 23.20
C ALA A 599 -6.37 -6.81 22.87
N SER A 600 -5.64 -7.92 22.74
CA SER A 600 -4.40 -7.90 21.95
C SER A 600 -4.74 -7.77 20.46
N TYR A 601 -3.73 -7.57 19.60
CA TYR A 601 -3.93 -7.61 18.15
C TYR A 601 -4.55 -8.95 17.70
N GLU A 602 -4.04 -10.07 18.24
CA GLU A 602 -4.51 -11.42 17.93
C GLU A 602 -5.97 -11.63 18.39
N ASP A 603 -6.30 -11.24 19.63
CA ASP A 603 -7.66 -11.37 20.18
C ASP A 603 -8.68 -10.54 19.38
N CYS A 604 -8.31 -9.30 19.04
CA CYS A 604 -9.14 -8.42 18.22
C CYS A 604 -9.37 -8.99 16.83
N LEU A 605 -8.33 -9.50 16.18
CA LEU A 605 -8.45 -10.09 14.85
C LEU A 605 -9.34 -11.35 14.90
N ASP A 606 -9.04 -12.30 15.78
CA ASP A 606 -9.83 -13.54 15.91
C ASP A 606 -11.29 -13.23 16.23
N GLY A 607 -11.57 -12.29 17.13
CA GLY A 607 -12.94 -11.91 17.46
C GLY A 607 -13.66 -11.15 16.34
N PHE A 608 -12.95 -10.43 15.47
CA PHE A 608 -13.53 -9.85 14.26
C PHE A 608 -13.85 -10.95 13.23
N LEU A 609 -12.92 -11.88 12.99
CA LEU A 609 -13.11 -13.01 12.06
C LEU A 609 -14.23 -13.97 12.51
N GLU A 610 -14.39 -14.19 13.81
CA GLU A 610 -15.49 -14.98 14.39
C GLU A 610 -16.82 -14.21 14.48
N GLY A 611 -16.83 -12.91 14.14
CA GLY A 611 -18.02 -12.06 14.25
C GLY A 611 -18.50 -11.82 15.69
N ARG A 612 -17.59 -11.90 16.66
CA ARG A 612 -17.76 -11.38 18.03
C ARG A 612 -17.66 -9.85 18.05
N TYR A 613 -16.82 -9.29 17.19
CA TYR A 613 -16.62 -7.86 17.02
C TYR A 613 -17.09 -7.44 15.63
N ALA A 614 -17.90 -6.39 15.53
CA ALA A 614 -18.40 -5.89 14.25
C ALA A 614 -17.37 -5.06 13.47
N ALA A 615 -16.34 -4.58 14.16
CA ALA A 615 -15.25 -3.78 13.65
C ALA A 615 -13.97 -4.00 14.45
N ILE A 616 -12.85 -3.70 13.81
CA ILE A 616 -11.51 -3.72 14.38
C ILE A 616 -10.77 -2.44 13.99
N TRP A 617 -10.10 -1.81 14.96
CA TRP A 617 -9.18 -0.71 14.71
C TRP A 617 -7.81 -1.29 14.36
N GLY A 618 -7.22 -0.87 13.25
CA GLY A 618 -5.88 -1.30 12.85
C GLY A 618 -5.49 -0.69 11.51
N GLY A 619 -4.51 -1.30 10.82
CA GLY A 619 -4.03 -0.81 9.53
C GLY A 619 -4.11 -1.86 8.40
N PRO A 620 -3.53 -1.56 7.23
CA PRO A 620 -3.63 -2.39 6.02
C PRO A 620 -3.17 -3.85 6.19
N TRP A 621 -2.32 -4.12 7.18
CA TRP A 621 -1.87 -5.48 7.52
C TRP A 621 -2.98 -6.40 8.06
N LEU A 622 -4.17 -5.87 8.37
CA LEU A 622 -5.37 -6.67 8.67
C LEU A 622 -5.93 -7.38 7.43
N LEU A 623 -5.81 -6.76 6.24
CA LEU A 623 -6.52 -7.22 5.04
C LEU A 623 -6.21 -8.66 4.60
N PRO A 624 -4.95 -9.15 4.65
CA PRO A 624 -4.65 -10.56 4.37
C PRO A 624 -5.53 -11.54 5.14
N SER A 625 -5.76 -11.27 6.43
CA SER A 625 -6.58 -12.11 7.30
C SER A 625 -8.08 -12.01 6.96
N LEU A 626 -8.57 -10.81 6.59
CA LEU A 626 -9.95 -10.61 6.16
C LEU A 626 -10.23 -11.31 4.82
N TRP A 627 -9.26 -11.27 3.90
CA TRP A 627 -9.31 -11.97 2.62
C TRP A 627 -9.25 -13.49 2.77
N GLU A 628 -8.39 -14.02 3.66
CA GLU A 628 -8.31 -15.47 3.93
C GLU A 628 -9.62 -16.01 4.53
N ALA A 629 -10.23 -15.26 5.45
CA ALA A 629 -11.50 -15.61 6.06
C ALA A 629 -12.72 -15.32 5.15
N ASN A 630 -12.53 -14.66 4.01
CA ASN A 630 -13.59 -14.19 3.10
C ASN A 630 -14.67 -13.36 3.83
N ILE A 631 -14.24 -12.50 4.76
CA ILE A 631 -15.13 -11.57 5.46
C ILE A 631 -15.39 -10.37 4.54
N PRO A 632 -16.65 -10.03 4.22
CA PRO A 632 -16.94 -8.79 3.50
C PRO A 632 -16.71 -7.61 4.45
N TYR A 633 -15.78 -6.72 4.11
CA TYR A 633 -15.43 -5.58 4.96
C TYR A 633 -15.57 -4.24 4.25
N GLY A 634 -15.77 -3.19 5.05
CA GLY A 634 -15.59 -1.79 4.66
C GLY A 634 -14.54 -1.13 5.54
N ILE A 635 -14.12 0.08 5.16
CA ILE A 635 -13.10 0.86 5.86
C ILE A 635 -13.68 2.26 6.12
N VAL A 636 -13.69 2.72 7.37
CA VAL A 636 -13.97 4.12 7.71
C VAL A 636 -12.74 4.79 8.36
N PRO A 637 -12.29 5.96 7.87
CA PRO A 637 -11.26 6.74 8.56
C PRO A 637 -11.76 7.22 9.92
N PHE A 638 -10.87 7.28 10.92
CA PHE A 638 -11.18 7.84 12.22
C PHE A 638 -9.90 8.31 12.93
N GLY A 639 -9.94 9.47 13.60
CA GLY A 639 -8.78 10.09 14.28
C GLY A 639 -8.14 11.26 13.55
N ARG A 640 -6.95 11.66 14.02
CA ARG A 640 -6.21 12.79 13.43
C ARG A 640 -5.72 12.46 12.01
N PRO A 641 -5.65 13.45 11.12
CA PRO A 641 -5.01 13.31 9.81
C PRO A 641 -3.55 12.82 9.89
N MET A 642 -3.15 12.11 8.84
CA MET A 642 -1.79 11.67 8.50
C MET A 642 -1.20 10.56 9.37
N VAL A 643 -1.99 9.96 10.28
CA VAL A 643 -1.51 8.88 11.13
C VAL A 643 -1.59 7.52 10.42
N GLY A 644 -0.51 6.72 10.49
CA GLY A 644 -0.45 5.41 9.87
C GLY A 644 -0.39 5.40 8.34
N VAL A 645 -0.14 6.56 7.71
CA VAL A 645 0.01 6.71 6.26
C VAL A 645 1.36 7.33 5.97
N SER A 646 2.22 6.59 5.26
CA SER A 646 3.41 7.19 4.66
C SER A 646 2.96 8.17 3.58
N THR A 647 3.42 9.42 3.66
CA THR A 647 2.99 10.51 2.79
C THR A 647 4.16 11.34 2.28
N TRP A 648 4.03 11.85 1.05
CA TRP A 648 4.88 12.90 0.52
C TRP A 648 4.51 14.28 1.07
N VAL A 649 5.49 15.12 1.39
CA VAL A 649 5.32 16.49 1.92
C VAL A 649 6.38 17.45 1.39
N LEU A 650 6.14 18.76 1.48
CA LEU A 650 7.03 19.81 0.99
C LEU A 650 7.44 20.78 2.11
N SER A 651 8.69 21.26 2.09
CA SER A 651 9.20 22.24 3.07
C SER A 651 8.96 23.72 2.64
N PRO A 652 8.95 24.68 3.59
CA PRO A 652 8.71 26.10 3.30
C PRO A 652 9.68 26.76 2.32
N ASN A 653 10.96 26.36 2.31
CA ASN A 653 12.01 27.02 1.50
C ASN A 653 11.69 27.06 -0.01
N ALA A 654 11.07 26.00 -0.54
CA ALA A 654 10.67 25.94 -1.95
C ALA A 654 9.63 27.02 -2.33
N LEU A 655 8.73 27.37 -1.39
CA LEU A 655 7.73 28.42 -1.58
C LEU A 655 8.31 29.83 -1.44
N GLU A 656 9.31 30.03 -0.59
CA GLU A 656 9.92 31.33 -0.33
C GLU A 656 10.87 31.77 -1.45
N ARG A 657 11.57 30.82 -2.09
CA ARG A 657 12.47 31.11 -3.22
C ARG A 657 11.77 31.29 -4.56
N GLY A 658 10.46 31.07 -4.62
CA GLY A 658 9.69 31.17 -5.86
C GLY A 658 9.73 29.92 -6.74
N ASN A 659 10.31 28.81 -6.29
CA ASN A 659 10.37 27.52 -7.00
C ASN A 659 9.03 26.75 -6.95
N ARG A 660 7.91 27.50 -6.97
CA ARG A 660 6.55 27.04 -6.66
C ARG A 660 5.89 26.19 -7.75
N GLU A 661 6.30 26.38 -9.00
CA GLU A 661 5.85 25.57 -10.14
C GLU A 661 6.73 24.33 -10.34
N LEU A 662 7.89 24.31 -9.70
CA LEU A 662 8.86 23.21 -9.76
C LEU A 662 8.65 22.20 -8.62
N ALA A 663 8.11 22.67 -7.50
CA ALA A 663 7.72 21.86 -6.34
C ALA A 663 6.26 21.35 -6.38
N ALA A 664 5.55 21.65 -7.48
CA ALA A 664 4.14 21.33 -7.74
C ALA A 664 3.98 20.03 -8.51
#